data_AF-A0A0M8PCS4-F1
#
_entry.id   AF-A0A0M8PCS4-F1
#
_cell.length_a   1.000
_cell.length_b   1.000
_cell.length_c   1.000
_cell.angle_alpha   90.00
_cell.angle_beta   90.00
_cell.angle_gamma   90.00
#
_symmetry.space_group_name_H-M   'P 1'
#
loop_
_entity.id
_entity.type
_entity.pdbx_description
1 polymer ?
#
loop_
_entity_poly.entity_id
_entity_poly.type
_entity_poly.pdbx_seq_one_letter_code
_entity_poly.pdbx_strand_id
1 'polypeptide(L)'
;MTQLNSEREDNQRLKPCDVFDLIGGTSTGGLVAIMLGRLEMSVEECILAYTELMESVFSEKTNNVPVSWSGNIISQYDSKKLKKAIENVILRAGLLPTDLMNDGKPRRSKTFVCTTSKDTLQVTRIRSYSASNEIALQATICEAALATSAATRFFDPVLIGNHKFVDGAFGANNPIEEIEEEAADIWCTTSRELKPLVKCLVSVGTGDHAQVPMDDNVLRFLSKTLVRMATKPESTERRFMARWSNEVKGKRYFRFNVEQGLQQVHMTAFEKQSVIESATYAYLHHRSQRVRVGDCILNLSEKEGKTSIDFETMIHEHGARINRHRILQTIHSSENDFGHRKAAGWFVPFERNPRYVDREVVVKVKRRLFVKNRAERIAIFGLGGIGKTQIALELAYQTREIYPDCAIFWLPAVDIESLQHAYQMIGDQLGIGLDDTTQDLKIQVKDHLSKPSSGRWLLIFDNADEIDMWTGSEPSTPGGLKDYLPTSDQGAIVFTTRSNKVAQYLAITDIIKIHEMDEHKATHVLRNSLVDKEVLHDAESTLKLLSRLTFLPLAIVQAASFINENGTTLAGYVELLDGQEQSAIDLLSEDFEDKGRYKSIRNPVATTWLTSFEQIRQQNCLAADYLCFMACLQEKDILASLLPPSPNVEQQKAIGLLSSYSFVRPRHGDSRLDMHRLVHLATRNWLQSIGSLREWQLHVLRWLNARFPNTDIMYRDQWRASVPHVIRVLTLTKKEDPIPERVHLLLKIADCQVIDGRNKEAEFFYIEAIQVSETLYGPDSLDAFAGTYGLVTSYSRQRKTEKAMKLSEEMAEAQGRLHGSHSIETMRAHFLLSGIHSLAGNHDKARELCRKVIPHYLRTFGPGSPETLEAICSLTMTYVYDGQLLDATELAIQSLNIHRKTFGSDNNRTLAAMCGMGVIYLKRWQLKDAESLFREALETQKRIFGSEHPETITFMYWLATTWRYQGRHKEAVSLITECVRCSVQVYGLDHDYTRIHYTYLESWTKFKSLNSFLRNYVPHFRRSDTMMERYSHYPRVKVYGLWYVRRQPRNDPLLLEIQEAVKGMSVNRQLSSDAATFVGGETAENDYLTGSFQPPLQSSV
;
A
#
# COMPACT_ATOMS: atom_id res chain seq x y z
N MET A 1 -35.29 -19.05 14.95
CA MET A 1 -36.50 -19.90 14.98
C MET A 1 -37.42 -19.55 16.13
N THR A 2 -37.03 -19.71 17.41
CA THR A 2 -37.94 -19.51 18.56
C THR A 2 -38.67 -18.17 18.54
N GLN A 3 -37.95 -17.05 18.35
CA GLN A 3 -38.55 -15.70 18.24
C GLN A 3 -39.46 -15.55 16.99
N LEU A 4 -39.02 -16.04 15.83
CA LEU A 4 -39.82 -16.08 14.59
C LEU A 4 -41.11 -16.93 14.72
N ASN A 5 -41.18 -17.85 15.69
CA ASN A 5 -42.38 -18.63 16.01
C ASN A 5 -43.21 -18.02 17.15
N SER A 6 -42.66 -17.11 17.98
CA SER A 6 -43.42 -16.36 18.99
C SER A 6 -44.00 -15.04 18.49
N GLU A 7 -43.50 -14.53 17.36
CA GLU A 7 -44.00 -13.32 16.67
C GLU A 7 -45.04 -13.66 15.57
N ARG A 8 -45.59 -14.88 15.58
CA ARG A 8 -46.65 -15.34 14.66
C ARG A 8 -47.98 -15.43 15.39
N GLU A 9 -49.03 -14.99 14.71
CA GLU A 9 -50.42 -15.10 15.20
C GLU A 9 -50.98 -16.53 15.03
N ASP A 10 -50.50 -17.26 14.01
CA ASP A 10 -50.83 -18.67 13.80
C ASP A 10 -50.07 -19.59 14.76
N ASN A 11 -50.79 -20.47 15.46
CA ASN A 11 -50.25 -21.48 16.40
C ASN A 11 -49.36 -22.57 15.74
N GLN A 12 -49.03 -22.50 14.44
CA GLN A 12 -48.22 -23.48 13.74
C GLN A 12 -46.72 -23.17 13.83
N ARG A 13 -46.03 -23.80 14.79
CA ARG A 13 -44.55 -23.74 14.95
C ARG A 13 -43.83 -24.29 13.71
N LEU A 14 -43.15 -23.43 12.96
CA LEU A 14 -42.39 -23.83 11.77
C LEU A 14 -41.03 -24.46 12.13
N LYS A 15 -40.61 -25.46 11.34
CA LYS A 15 -39.25 -26.05 11.35
C LYS A 15 -38.32 -25.29 10.39
N PRO A 16 -36.98 -25.44 10.47
CA PRO A 16 -36.08 -24.76 9.54
C PRO A 16 -36.32 -25.09 8.07
N CYS A 17 -36.66 -26.34 7.74
CA CYS A 17 -37.06 -26.78 6.39
C CYS A 17 -38.39 -26.18 5.88
N ASP A 18 -39.23 -25.59 6.75
CA ASP A 18 -40.37 -24.78 6.33
C ASP A 18 -39.97 -23.36 5.95
N VAL A 19 -38.85 -22.85 6.46
CA VAL A 19 -38.43 -21.45 6.32
C VAL A 19 -37.39 -21.29 5.22
N PHE A 20 -36.36 -22.12 5.21
CA PHE A 20 -35.25 -22.08 4.25
C PHE A 20 -35.49 -23.02 3.07
N ASP A 21 -35.18 -22.54 1.86
CA ASP A 21 -35.39 -23.30 0.62
C ASP A 21 -34.10 -24.04 0.18
N LEU A 22 -32.94 -23.64 0.72
CA LEU A 22 -31.65 -24.33 0.63
C LEU A 22 -30.99 -24.38 2.01
N ILE A 23 -30.48 -25.54 2.41
CA ILE A 23 -29.67 -25.73 3.63
C ILE A 23 -28.38 -26.47 3.24
N GLY A 24 -27.24 -25.79 3.38
CA GLY A 24 -25.90 -26.33 3.11
C GLY A 24 -25.04 -26.39 4.37
N GLY A 25 -24.18 -27.41 4.47
CA GLY A 25 -23.30 -27.58 5.65
C GLY A 25 -21.98 -28.31 5.35
N THR A 26 -21.04 -28.22 6.29
CA THR A 26 -19.71 -28.82 6.23
C THR A 26 -19.30 -29.29 7.63
N SER A 27 -18.51 -30.36 7.76
CA SER A 27 -18.11 -30.93 9.06
C SER A 27 -19.31 -31.14 10.00
N THR A 28 -19.21 -30.73 11.27
CA THR A 28 -20.33 -30.71 12.24
C THR A 28 -21.55 -29.93 11.75
N GLY A 29 -21.37 -28.84 11.00
CA GLY A 29 -22.45 -28.11 10.35
C GLY A 29 -23.14 -28.91 9.23
N GLY A 30 -22.45 -29.89 8.65
CA GLY A 30 -23.01 -30.85 7.69
C GLY A 30 -23.98 -31.83 8.36
N LEU A 31 -23.64 -32.32 9.56
CA LEU A 31 -24.58 -33.11 10.38
C LEU A 31 -25.84 -32.30 10.73
N VAL A 32 -25.68 -31.05 11.15
CA VAL A 32 -26.80 -30.14 11.44
C VAL A 32 -27.64 -29.85 10.20
N ALA A 33 -27.02 -29.66 9.02
CA ALA A 33 -27.74 -29.51 7.75
C ALA A 33 -28.59 -30.75 7.41
N ILE A 34 -28.04 -31.96 7.62
CA ILE A 34 -28.78 -33.22 7.44
C ILE A 34 -29.95 -33.31 8.44
N MET A 35 -29.72 -33.01 9.73
CA MET A 35 -30.76 -33.05 10.77
C MET A 35 -31.92 -32.07 10.46
N LEU A 36 -31.60 -30.80 10.19
CA LEU A 36 -32.61 -29.75 9.98
C LEU A 36 -33.28 -29.79 8.60
N GLY A 37 -32.57 -30.27 7.57
CA GLY A 37 -33.03 -30.27 6.19
C GLY A 37 -33.52 -31.63 5.68
N ARG A 38 -32.75 -32.70 5.84
CA ARG A 38 -33.05 -34.03 5.27
C ARG A 38 -33.79 -34.99 6.22
N LEU A 39 -33.59 -34.83 7.53
CA LEU A 39 -34.36 -35.51 8.58
C LEU A 39 -35.51 -34.64 9.12
N GLU A 40 -35.64 -33.41 8.60
CA GLU A 40 -36.74 -32.48 8.88
C GLU A 40 -36.99 -32.28 10.39
N MET A 41 -35.91 -32.17 11.19
CA MET A 41 -35.97 -31.92 12.63
C MET A 41 -36.25 -30.44 12.96
N SER A 42 -36.91 -30.20 14.09
CA SER A 42 -36.88 -28.89 14.76
C SER A 42 -35.49 -28.58 15.31
N VAL A 43 -35.27 -27.32 15.71
CA VAL A 43 -33.99 -26.90 16.29
C VAL A 43 -33.74 -27.58 17.63
N GLU A 44 -34.80 -27.78 18.40
CA GLU A 44 -34.76 -28.41 19.71
C GLU A 44 -34.46 -29.92 19.62
N GLU A 45 -35.11 -30.64 18.70
CA GLU A 45 -34.78 -32.04 18.38
C GLU A 45 -33.33 -32.19 17.88
N CYS A 46 -32.88 -31.27 17.02
CA CYS A 46 -31.53 -31.28 16.47
C CYS A 46 -30.44 -31.02 17.52
N ILE A 47 -30.67 -30.11 18.48
CA ILE A 47 -29.72 -29.85 19.57
C ILE A 47 -29.57 -31.10 20.45
N LEU A 48 -30.68 -31.75 20.83
CA LEU A 48 -30.66 -32.97 21.63
C LEU A 48 -29.94 -34.11 20.88
N ALA A 49 -30.33 -34.37 19.63
CA ALA A 49 -29.73 -35.42 18.80
C ALA A 49 -28.24 -35.18 18.53
N TYR A 50 -27.80 -33.93 18.37
CA TYR A 50 -26.39 -33.58 18.21
C TYR A 50 -25.60 -33.75 19.51
N THR A 51 -26.12 -33.30 20.66
CA THR A 51 -25.43 -33.46 21.95
C THR A 51 -25.23 -34.93 22.30
N GLU A 52 -26.28 -35.77 22.19
CA GLU A 52 -26.18 -37.22 22.42
C GLU A 52 -25.20 -37.91 21.45
N LEU A 53 -25.19 -37.50 20.17
CA LEU A 53 -24.24 -38.01 19.18
C LEU A 53 -22.81 -37.67 19.58
N MET A 54 -22.53 -36.42 19.98
CA MET A 54 -21.19 -36.00 20.37
C MET A 54 -20.71 -36.71 21.65
N GLU A 55 -21.56 -36.84 22.67
CA GLU A 55 -21.24 -37.57 23.90
C GLU A 55 -20.95 -39.06 23.62
N SER A 56 -21.78 -39.71 22.80
CA SER A 56 -21.62 -41.12 22.41
C SER A 56 -20.35 -41.39 21.58
N VAL A 57 -19.77 -40.37 20.95
CA VAL A 57 -18.63 -40.51 20.02
C VAL A 57 -17.30 -40.09 20.66
N PHE A 58 -17.30 -39.06 21.51
CA PHE A 58 -16.08 -38.44 22.03
C PHE A 58 -15.74 -38.82 23.48
N SER A 59 -16.59 -39.62 24.15
CA SER A 59 -16.40 -40.12 25.52
C SER A 59 -15.15 -40.96 25.75
N GLU A 60 -14.63 -41.66 24.74
CA GLU A 60 -13.41 -42.47 24.83
C GLU A 60 -12.55 -42.35 23.57
N LYS A 61 -11.24 -42.15 23.73
CA LYS A 61 -10.26 -42.19 22.64
C LYS A 61 -9.80 -43.62 22.38
N THR A 62 -9.67 -44.00 21.11
CA THR A 62 -9.08 -45.28 20.70
C THR A 62 -7.56 -45.21 20.63
N ASN A 63 -6.99 -44.06 20.26
CA ASN A 63 -5.54 -43.87 20.10
C ASN A 63 -5.07 -42.54 20.70
N ASN A 64 -4.10 -42.59 21.62
CA ASN A 64 -3.47 -41.39 22.19
C ASN A 64 -2.38 -40.77 21.31
N VAL A 65 -1.90 -41.49 20.28
CA VAL A 65 -0.87 -41.03 19.34
C VAL A 65 -1.43 -41.14 17.91
N PRO A 66 -1.53 -40.04 17.14
CA PRO A 66 -2.27 -40.02 15.86
C PRO A 66 -1.47 -40.50 14.64
N VAL A 67 -0.38 -41.24 14.83
CA VAL A 67 0.52 -41.69 13.76
C VAL A 67 1.00 -43.12 14.03
N SER A 68 1.00 -43.97 13.02
CA SER A 68 1.55 -45.33 13.08
C SER A 68 3.08 -45.33 13.13
N TRP A 69 3.68 -46.45 13.54
CA TRP A 69 5.11 -46.71 13.36
C TRP A 69 5.58 -46.66 11.89
N SER A 70 4.64 -46.73 10.93
CA SER A 70 4.88 -46.58 9.49
C SER A 70 4.58 -45.17 8.94
N GLY A 71 4.33 -44.17 9.80
CA GLY A 71 4.11 -42.78 9.40
C GLY A 71 2.71 -42.45 8.88
N ASN A 72 1.78 -43.42 8.84
CA ASN A 72 0.40 -43.20 8.44
C ASN A 72 -0.40 -42.55 9.57
N ILE A 73 -1.28 -41.60 9.25
CA ILE A 73 -2.19 -40.99 10.23
C ILE A 73 -3.23 -42.03 10.67
N ILE A 74 -3.46 -42.13 11.98
CA ILE A 74 -4.49 -43.00 12.59
C ILE A 74 -5.58 -42.12 13.22
N SER A 75 -6.84 -42.56 13.11
CA SER A 75 -8.01 -42.01 13.79
C SER A 75 -7.89 -42.09 15.32
N GLN A 76 -8.17 -40.96 16.00
CA GLN A 76 -8.14 -40.87 17.48
C GLN A 76 -9.40 -41.41 18.16
N TYR A 77 -10.51 -41.53 17.41
CA TYR A 77 -11.82 -41.98 17.91
C TYR A 77 -12.36 -43.10 17.02
N ASP A 78 -13.34 -43.86 17.51
CA ASP A 78 -13.89 -44.99 16.76
C ASP A 78 -14.91 -44.54 15.71
N SER A 79 -14.53 -44.65 14.43
CA SER A 79 -15.42 -44.43 13.28
C SER A 79 -16.69 -45.30 13.32
N LYS A 80 -16.67 -46.46 14.00
CA LYS A 80 -17.85 -47.31 14.22
C LYS A 80 -18.79 -46.75 15.29
N LYS A 81 -18.26 -46.11 16.35
CA LYS A 81 -19.10 -45.33 17.29
C LYS A 81 -19.77 -44.17 16.57
N LEU A 82 -19.02 -43.42 15.75
CA LEU A 82 -19.59 -42.33 14.93
C LEU A 82 -20.69 -42.83 13.99
N LYS A 83 -20.42 -43.92 13.23
CA LYS A 83 -21.44 -44.54 12.38
C LYS A 83 -22.68 -44.93 13.19
N LYS A 84 -22.54 -45.68 14.28
CA LYS A 84 -23.68 -46.13 15.09
C LYS A 84 -24.47 -44.96 15.71
N ALA A 85 -23.82 -43.87 16.10
CA ALA A 85 -24.47 -42.68 16.61
C ALA A 85 -25.28 -41.95 15.52
N ILE A 86 -24.73 -41.83 14.30
CA ILE A 86 -25.46 -41.33 13.12
C ILE A 86 -26.65 -42.23 12.78
N GLU A 87 -26.47 -43.56 12.78
CA GLU A 87 -27.53 -44.54 12.52
C GLU A 87 -28.68 -44.41 13.54
N ASN A 88 -28.36 -44.25 14.83
CA ASN A 88 -29.37 -43.99 15.87
C ASN A 88 -30.17 -42.71 15.62
N VAL A 89 -29.53 -41.62 15.16
CA VAL A 89 -30.21 -40.35 14.83
C VAL A 89 -31.15 -40.52 13.64
N ILE A 90 -30.73 -41.24 12.59
CA ILE A 90 -31.55 -41.52 11.40
C ILE A 90 -32.76 -42.40 11.78
N LEU A 91 -32.55 -43.44 12.59
CA LEU A 91 -33.61 -44.31 13.09
C LEU A 91 -34.64 -43.58 13.98
N ARG A 92 -34.19 -42.65 14.83
CA ARG A 92 -35.08 -41.78 15.63
C ARG A 92 -35.91 -40.83 14.77
N ALA A 93 -35.42 -40.45 13.59
CA ALA A 93 -36.18 -39.68 12.60
C ALA A 93 -37.16 -40.54 11.77
N GLY A 94 -37.28 -41.85 12.06
CA GLY A 94 -38.18 -42.76 11.36
C GLY A 94 -37.69 -43.23 9.98
N LEU A 95 -36.39 -43.07 9.70
CA LEU A 95 -35.75 -43.48 8.44
C LEU A 95 -34.75 -44.62 8.66
N LEU A 96 -34.39 -45.33 7.59
CA LEU A 96 -33.35 -46.36 7.64
C LEU A 96 -31.97 -45.77 7.33
N PRO A 97 -30.87 -46.22 7.96
CA PRO A 97 -29.52 -45.83 7.59
C PRO A 97 -29.16 -46.03 6.11
N THR A 98 -29.81 -46.99 5.46
CA THR A 98 -29.68 -47.33 4.04
C THR A 98 -30.51 -46.45 3.11
N ASP A 99 -31.35 -45.55 3.62
CA ASP A 99 -32.10 -44.62 2.79
C ASP A 99 -31.17 -43.66 2.08
N LEU A 100 -31.44 -43.38 0.81
CA LEU A 100 -30.64 -42.48 -0.02
C LEU A 100 -30.77 -41.03 0.45
N MET A 101 -29.66 -40.29 0.42
CA MET A 101 -29.62 -38.85 0.67
C MET A 101 -30.56 -38.14 -0.32
N ASN A 102 -30.44 -38.46 -1.62
CA ASN A 102 -31.44 -38.19 -2.66
C ASN A 102 -32.26 -39.47 -2.90
N ASP A 103 -33.46 -39.57 -2.31
CA ASP A 103 -34.41 -40.67 -2.51
C ASP A 103 -35.40 -40.41 -3.68
N GLY A 104 -35.10 -39.43 -4.54
CA GLY A 104 -35.95 -39.03 -5.67
C GLY A 104 -37.23 -38.29 -5.30
N LYS A 105 -37.59 -38.17 -4.01
CA LYS A 105 -38.81 -37.48 -3.58
C LYS A 105 -38.58 -35.96 -3.61
N PRO A 106 -39.45 -35.18 -4.28
CA PRO A 106 -39.32 -33.73 -4.31
C PRO A 106 -39.51 -33.15 -2.90
N ARG A 107 -38.49 -32.45 -2.40
CA ARG A 107 -38.52 -31.71 -1.13
C ARG A 107 -38.38 -30.22 -1.39
N ARG A 108 -39.08 -29.43 -0.57
CA ARG A 108 -39.09 -27.97 -0.67
C ARG A 108 -37.79 -27.34 -0.14
N SER A 109 -37.27 -27.84 0.98
CA SER A 109 -35.91 -27.50 1.46
C SER A 109 -34.90 -28.41 0.78
N LYS A 110 -34.17 -27.89 -0.21
CA LYS A 110 -33.04 -28.60 -0.80
C LYS A 110 -31.90 -28.65 0.21
N THR A 111 -31.30 -29.82 0.42
CA THR A 111 -30.25 -30.03 1.44
C THR A 111 -29.00 -30.58 0.79
N PHE A 112 -27.83 -30.04 1.12
CA PHE A 112 -26.54 -30.62 0.70
C PHE A 112 -25.48 -30.54 1.78
N VAL A 113 -24.48 -31.42 1.69
CA VAL A 113 -23.28 -31.38 2.52
C VAL A 113 -22.02 -31.36 1.67
N CYS A 114 -21.04 -30.55 2.10
CA CYS A 114 -19.70 -30.53 1.57
C CYS A 114 -18.89 -31.72 2.14
N THR A 115 -18.23 -32.43 1.25
CA THR A 115 -17.14 -33.36 1.55
C THR A 115 -15.97 -33.05 0.61
N THR A 116 -14.78 -33.58 0.87
CA THR A 116 -13.61 -33.39 0.01
C THR A 116 -13.15 -34.76 -0.50
N SER A 117 -12.96 -34.88 -1.82
CA SER A 117 -12.30 -36.05 -2.42
C SER A 117 -10.90 -36.20 -1.87
N LYS A 118 -10.56 -37.37 -1.30
CA LYS A 118 -9.24 -37.62 -0.72
C LYS A 118 -8.15 -37.58 -1.80
N ASP A 119 -8.48 -38.02 -3.01
CA ASP A 119 -7.52 -38.29 -4.08
C ASP A 119 -7.29 -37.07 -4.98
N THR A 120 -8.30 -36.18 -5.14
CA THR A 120 -8.18 -34.93 -5.92
C THR A 120 -8.15 -33.65 -5.08
N LEU A 121 -8.46 -33.74 -3.77
CA LEU A 121 -8.63 -32.60 -2.85
C LEU A 121 -9.65 -31.54 -3.30
N GLN A 122 -10.56 -31.91 -4.22
CA GLN A 122 -11.68 -31.07 -4.64
C GLN A 122 -12.88 -31.26 -3.71
N VAL A 123 -13.65 -30.18 -3.49
CA VAL A 123 -14.91 -30.21 -2.75
C VAL A 123 -15.99 -30.88 -3.62
N THR A 124 -16.79 -31.74 -3.01
CA THR A 124 -17.91 -32.44 -3.65
C THR A 124 -19.16 -32.22 -2.80
N ARG A 125 -20.31 -31.97 -3.44
CA ARG A 125 -21.60 -31.72 -2.77
C ARG A 125 -22.47 -32.97 -2.84
N ILE A 126 -22.73 -33.61 -1.69
CA ILE A 126 -23.69 -34.71 -1.61
C ILE A 126 -25.07 -34.11 -1.31
N ARG A 127 -26.03 -34.30 -2.23
CA ARG A 127 -27.29 -33.55 -2.32
C ARG A 127 -28.50 -34.42 -2.01
N SER A 128 -29.59 -33.81 -1.53
CA SER A 128 -30.89 -34.45 -1.30
C SER A 128 -31.86 -34.36 -2.48
N TYR A 129 -31.34 -34.03 -3.66
CA TYR A 129 -32.08 -33.72 -4.89
C TYR A 129 -31.15 -33.92 -6.09
N SER A 130 -31.74 -34.06 -7.28
CA SER A 130 -30.99 -34.14 -8.54
C SER A 130 -30.67 -32.74 -9.08
N ALA A 131 -29.47 -32.57 -9.64
CA ALA A 131 -29.06 -31.39 -10.38
C ALA A 131 -28.98 -31.71 -11.88
N SER A 132 -29.31 -30.75 -12.75
CA SER A 132 -29.60 -30.99 -14.18
C SER A 132 -28.36 -31.26 -15.07
N ASN A 133 -27.14 -31.10 -14.55
CA ASN A 133 -25.89 -31.26 -15.32
C ASN A 133 -24.78 -32.07 -14.59
N GLU A 134 -25.09 -32.78 -13.50
CA GLU A 134 -24.10 -33.57 -12.75
C GLU A 134 -24.50 -35.05 -12.60
N ILE A 135 -23.50 -35.95 -12.63
CA ILE A 135 -23.70 -37.37 -12.31
C ILE A 135 -23.89 -37.49 -10.79
N ALA A 136 -25.13 -37.75 -10.37
CA ALA A 136 -25.48 -37.86 -8.95
C ALA A 136 -24.76 -39.04 -8.27
N LEU A 137 -23.87 -38.73 -7.32
CA LEU A 137 -23.25 -39.71 -6.43
C LEU A 137 -24.34 -40.36 -5.57
N GLN A 138 -24.64 -41.64 -5.81
CA GLN A 138 -25.60 -42.39 -5.01
C GLN A 138 -24.99 -42.69 -3.63
N ALA A 139 -25.37 -41.88 -2.64
CA ALA A 139 -24.97 -41.99 -1.25
C ALA A 139 -26.21 -42.14 -0.35
N THR A 140 -26.10 -42.98 0.67
CA THR A 140 -27.05 -43.03 1.78
C THR A 140 -26.95 -41.79 2.67
N ILE A 141 -27.98 -41.51 3.48
CA ILE A 141 -27.92 -40.45 4.50
C ILE A 141 -26.76 -40.71 5.46
N CYS A 142 -26.52 -41.98 5.84
CA CYS A 142 -25.43 -42.38 6.73
C CYS A 142 -24.06 -42.10 6.09
N GLU A 143 -23.85 -42.42 4.81
CA GLU A 143 -22.59 -42.15 4.11
C GLU A 143 -22.36 -40.64 3.92
N ALA A 144 -23.39 -39.86 3.61
CA ALA A 144 -23.29 -38.40 3.50
C ALA A 144 -22.88 -37.76 4.84
N ALA A 145 -23.52 -38.17 5.94
CA ALA A 145 -23.22 -37.70 7.29
C ALA A 145 -21.80 -38.12 7.75
N LEU A 146 -21.37 -39.33 7.42
CA LEU A 146 -20.00 -39.80 7.68
C LEU A 146 -18.97 -39.02 6.84
N ALA A 147 -19.21 -38.85 5.54
CA ALA A 147 -18.24 -38.24 4.61
C ALA A 147 -18.01 -36.75 4.86
N THR A 148 -19.04 -36.01 5.28
CA THR A 148 -18.85 -34.62 5.73
C THR A 148 -18.10 -34.55 7.08
N SER A 149 -18.23 -35.57 7.94
CA SER A 149 -17.60 -35.64 9.28
C SER A 149 -16.22 -36.31 9.31
N ALA A 150 -15.70 -36.81 8.17
CA ALA A 150 -14.52 -37.67 8.09
C ALA A 150 -13.19 -36.90 8.22
N ALA A 151 -12.99 -36.22 9.35
CA ALA A 151 -11.82 -35.41 9.63
C ALA A 151 -10.59 -36.32 9.89
N THR A 152 -9.55 -36.19 9.05
CA THR A 152 -8.49 -37.20 8.87
C THR A 152 -7.61 -37.52 10.08
N ARG A 153 -7.70 -36.75 11.18
CA ARG A 153 -7.02 -37.02 12.47
C ARG A 153 -7.93 -37.66 13.52
N PHE A 154 -9.23 -37.75 13.25
CA PHE A 154 -10.26 -38.13 14.22
C PHE A 154 -11.03 -39.37 13.78
N PHE A 155 -11.43 -39.43 12.50
CA PHE A 155 -12.18 -40.52 11.90
C PHE A 155 -11.60 -40.96 10.55
N ASP A 156 -11.95 -42.17 10.12
CA ASP A 156 -11.42 -42.76 8.89
C ASP A 156 -12.12 -42.21 7.63
N PRO A 157 -11.41 -42.06 6.50
CA PRO A 157 -12.02 -41.62 5.24
C PRO A 157 -13.04 -42.62 4.69
N VAL A 158 -14.21 -42.12 4.31
CA VAL A 158 -15.38 -42.89 3.87
C VAL A 158 -15.24 -43.30 2.41
N LEU A 159 -15.71 -44.49 2.04
CA LEU A 159 -15.81 -44.93 0.65
C LEU A 159 -17.27 -44.79 0.20
N ILE A 160 -17.54 -44.11 -0.92
CA ILE A 160 -18.86 -44.03 -1.55
C ILE A 160 -18.70 -44.38 -3.04
N GLY A 161 -19.28 -45.50 -3.45
CA GLY A 161 -18.93 -46.14 -4.73
C GLY A 161 -17.43 -46.43 -4.79
N ASN A 162 -16.75 -45.95 -5.83
CA ASN A 162 -15.31 -46.12 -6.01
C ASN A 162 -14.46 -44.97 -5.43
N HIS A 163 -15.08 -43.95 -4.83
CA HIS A 163 -14.42 -42.70 -4.44
C HIS A 163 -14.23 -42.60 -2.92
N LYS A 164 -13.08 -42.09 -2.48
CA LYS A 164 -12.74 -41.95 -1.06
C LYS A 164 -12.84 -40.49 -0.60
N PHE A 165 -13.56 -40.26 0.48
CA PHE A 165 -13.99 -38.94 0.94
C PHE A 165 -13.51 -38.61 2.36
N VAL A 166 -13.23 -37.33 2.60
CA VAL A 166 -12.83 -36.74 3.89
C VAL A 166 -13.65 -35.48 4.17
N ASP A 167 -13.56 -34.93 5.40
CA ASP A 167 -14.33 -33.76 5.83
C ASP A 167 -14.32 -32.60 4.81
N GLY A 168 -15.49 -31.97 4.60
CA GLY A 168 -15.66 -30.82 3.72
C GLY A 168 -14.75 -29.64 4.08
N ALA A 169 -14.37 -29.48 5.36
CA ALA A 169 -13.48 -28.44 5.86
C ALA A 169 -12.07 -28.46 5.25
N PHE A 170 -11.65 -29.53 4.57
CA PHE A 170 -10.39 -29.57 3.81
C PHE A 170 -10.39 -28.69 2.55
N GLY A 171 -11.56 -28.25 2.07
CA GLY A 171 -11.70 -27.24 1.02
C GLY A 171 -12.71 -26.12 1.35
N ALA A 172 -13.86 -26.47 1.91
CA ALA A 172 -15.01 -25.62 2.20
C ALA A 172 -15.34 -25.60 3.70
N ASN A 173 -14.55 -24.88 4.50
CA ASN A 173 -14.78 -24.74 5.96
C ASN A 173 -15.85 -23.67 6.31
N ASN A 174 -16.21 -22.82 5.35
CA ASN A 174 -17.34 -21.90 5.44
C ASN A 174 -18.10 -22.00 4.09
N PRO A 175 -19.16 -22.83 4.00
CA PRO A 175 -19.73 -23.28 2.72
C PRO A 175 -20.62 -22.23 2.05
N ILE A 176 -20.30 -20.94 2.20
CA ILE A 176 -21.14 -19.82 1.80
C ILE A 176 -21.00 -19.47 0.32
N GLU A 177 -19.82 -19.71 -0.28
CA GLU A 177 -19.63 -19.58 -1.73
C GLU A 177 -20.27 -20.78 -2.45
N GLU A 178 -20.22 -21.97 -1.83
CA GLU A 178 -20.92 -23.17 -2.28
C GLU A 178 -22.45 -23.05 -2.20
N ILE A 179 -23.01 -22.40 -1.16
CA ILE A 179 -24.45 -22.10 -1.07
C ILE A 179 -24.88 -21.13 -2.18
N GLU A 180 -24.05 -20.13 -2.52
CA GLU A 180 -24.33 -19.18 -3.60
C GLU A 180 -24.28 -19.84 -4.98
N GLU A 181 -23.22 -20.63 -5.25
CA GLU A 181 -23.10 -21.38 -6.51
C GLU A 181 -24.26 -22.36 -6.66
N GLU A 182 -24.52 -23.19 -5.65
CA GLU A 182 -25.58 -24.20 -5.69
C GLU A 182 -26.98 -23.58 -5.85
N ALA A 183 -27.25 -22.45 -5.18
CA ALA A 183 -28.50 -21.71 -5.39
C ALA A 183 -28.59 -21.12 -6.81
N ALA A 184 -27.47 -20.70 -7.41
CA ALA A 184 -27.44 -20.24 -8.80
C ALA A 184 -27.59 -21.41 -9.80
N ASP A 185 -27.04 -22.60 -9.51
CA ASP A 185 -27.26 -23.83 -10.29
C ASP A 185 -28.73 -24.29 -10.22
N ILE A 186 -29.40 -24.10 -9.08
CA ILE A 186 -30.81 -24.48 -8.92
C ILE A 186 -31.78 -23.46 -9.55
N TRP A 187 -31.58 -22.15 -9.34
CA TRP A 187 -32.59 -21.13 -9.65
C TRP A 187 -32.17 -20.11 -10.72
N CYS A 188 -30.92 -20.13 -11.18
CA CYS A 188 -30.35 -19.15 -12.12
C CYS A 188 -29.56 -19.81 -13.26
N THR A 189 -29.98 -21.00 -13.71
CA THR A 189 -29.27 -21.84 -14.70
C THR A 189 -28.77 -21.07 -15.93
N THR A 190 -29.57 -20.14 -16.47
CA THR A 190 -29.21 -19.31 -17.63
C THR A 190 -28.53 -17.99 -17.27
N SER A 191 -28.98 -17.28 -16.22
CA SER A 191 -28.55 -15.90 -15.93
C SER A 191 -27.42 -15.77 -14.91
N ARG A 192 -27.25 -16.77 -14.04
CA ARG A 192 -26.42 -16.76 -12.82
C ARG A 192 -26.68 -15.61 -11.83
N GLU A 193 -27.67 -14.73 -12.10
CA GLU A 193 -27.95 -13.57 -11.26
C GLU A 193 -28.88 -13.93 -10.08
N LEU A 194 -28.30 -14.51 -9.02
CA LEU A 194 -29.03 -14.96 -7.83
C LEU A 194 -29.58 -13.82 -6.95
N LYS A 195 -28.90 -12.67 -6.94
CA LYS A 195 -29.13 -11.57 -5.98
C LYS A 195 -30.53 -10.92 -6.01
N PRO A 196 -31.24 -10.81 -7.15
CA PRO A 196 -32.63 -10.34 -7.16
C PRO A 196 -33.60 -11.31 -6.46
N LEU A 197 -33.31 -12.62 -6.49
CA LEU A 197 -34.21 -13.67 -5.99
C LEU A 197 -34.10 -13.91 -4.48
N VAL A 198 -32.93 -13.63 -3.88
CA VAL A 198 -32.69 -13.92 -2.45
C VAL A 198 -33.37 -12.87 -1.55
N LYS A 199 -34.48 -13.27 -0.92
CA LYS A 199 -35.16 -12.52 0.16
C LYS A 199 -34.27 -12.40 1.41
N CYS A 200 -33.75 -13.54 1.88
CA CYS A 200 -32.88 -13.64 3.06
C CYS A 200 -31.85 -14.77 2.90
N LEU A 201 -30.58 -14.49 3.18
CA LEU A 201 -29.50 -15.46 3.29
C LEU A 201 -28.89 -15.38 4.70
N VAL A 202 -28.91 -16.51 5.42
CA VAL A 202 -28.41 -16.62 6.80
C VAL A 202 -27.19 -17.55 6.84
N SER A 203 -26.14 -17.10 7.51
CA SER A 203 -24.91 -17.87 7.73
C SER A 203 -24.57 -17.88 9.23
N VAL A 204 -24.21 -19.05 9.76
CA VAL A 204 -23.93 -19.27 11.19
C VAL A 204 -22.51 -19.80 11.37
N GLY A 205 -21.83 -19.40 12.44
CA GLY A 205 -20.46 -19.83 12.79
C GLY A 205 -20.25 -19.92 14.31
N THR A 206 -19.25 -20.71 14.70
CA THR A 206 -18.96 -21.10 16.10
C THR A 206 -17.80 -20.35 16.75
N GLY A 207 -17.38 -19.22 16.18
CA GLY A 207 -16.36 -18.33 16.74
C GLY A 207 -14.98 -18.45 16.10
N ASP A 208 -14.04 -17.64 16.60
CA ASP A 208 -12.67 -17.55 16.10
C ASP A 208 -11.76 -18.67 16.65
N HIS A 209 -11.03 -19.32 15.75
CA HIS A 209 -9.94 -20.24 16.10
C HIS A 209 -8.66 -19.42 16.29
N ALA A 210 -8.48 -18.94 17.53
CA ALA A 210 -7.34 -18.13 17.94
C ALA A 210 -6.01 -18.62 17.35
N GLN A 211 -5.26 -17.70 16.73
CA GLN A 211 -4.00 -18.00 16.04
C GLN A 211 -2.96 -18.60 16.99
N VAL A 212 -2.85 -19.92 17.00
CA VAL A 212 -1.77 -20.64 17.71
C VAL A 212 -0.47 -20.45 16.93
N PRO A 213 0.61 -19.92 17.53
CA PRO A 213 1.92 -19.89 16.89
C PRO A 213 2.37 -21.31 16.54
N MET A 214 2.89 -21.53 15.32
CA MET A 214 3.54 -22.81 15.02
C MET A 214 4.83 -22.93 15.83
N ASP A 215 4.95 -24.00 16.59
CA ASP A 215 6.22 -24.44 17.17
C ASP A 215 6.98 -25.21 16.09
N ASP A 216 8.26 -24.89 15.88
CA ASP A 216 8.96 -25.11 14.60
C ASP A 216 9.45 -26.57 14.42
N ASN A 217 8.99 -27.49 15.27
CA ASN A 217 9.34 -28.90 15.27
C ASN A 217 8.11 -29.82 15.41
N VAL A 218 7.64 -30.37 14.28
CA VAL A 218 7.49 -31.83 14.04
C VAL A 218 6.86 -32.06 12.65
N LEU A 219 7.53 -32.88 11.84
CA LEU A 219 7.08 -33.42 10.53
C LEU A 219 6.74 -32.40 9.42
N ARG A 220 7.77 -32.13 8.61
CA ARG A 220 7.85 -31.26 7.40
C ARG A 220 6.88 -31.58 6.25
N PHE A 221 5.95 -32.53 6.42
CA PHE A 221 4.88 -32.88 5.46
C PHE A 221 3.52 -32.26 5.85
N LEU A 222 3.30 -31.97 7.14
CA LEU A 222 2.00 -31.52 7.65
C LEU A 222 1.74 -30.00 7.46
N SER A 223 2.79 -29.20 7.27
CA SER A 223 2.68 -27.73 7.26
C SER A 223 1.85 -27.20 6.09
N LYS A 224 2.12 -27.59 4.83
CA LYS A 224 1.38 -27.08 3.66
C LYS A 224 -0.12 -27.36 3.73
N THR A 225 -0.53 -28.51 4.28
CA THR A 225 -1.95 -28.88 4.43
C THR A 225 -2.60 -28.12 5.58
N LEU A 226 -1.98 -28.05 6.77
CA LEU A 226 -2.55 -27.32 7.91
C LEU A 226 -2.58 -25.80 7.70
N VAL A 227 -1.61 -25.22 7.00
CA VAL A 227 -1.62 -23.79 6.62
C VAL A 227 -2.78 -23.46 5.66
N ARG A 228 -3.16 -24.40 4.76
CA ARG A 228 -4.38 -24.27 3.94
C ARG A 228 -5.67 -24.35 4.79
N MET A 229 -5.68 -25.13 5.86
CA MET A 229 -6.85 -25.28 6.75
C MET A 229 -7.06 -24.08 7.69
N ALA A 230 -5.97 -23.49 8.20
CA ALA A 230 -6.03 -22.42 9.21
C ALA A 230 -6.43 -21.02 8.67
N THR A 231 -6.42 -20.80 7.35
CA THR A 231 -6.43 -19.44 6.76
C THR A 231 -7.75 -19.01 6.10
N LYS A 232 -8.81 -19.84 6.19
CA LYS A 232 -9.96 -19.78 5.25
C LYS A 232 -11.40 -19.53 5.76
N PRO A 233 -11.74 -19.39 7.06
CA PRO A 233 -13.09 -18.94 7.44
C PRO A 233 -13.32 -17.44 7.16
N GLU A 234 -12.50 -16.57 7.75
CA GLU A 234 -12.69 -15.11 7.70
C GLU A 234 -12.40 -14.50 6.34
N SER A 235 -11.41 -15.01 5.61
CA SER A 235 -11.01 -14.50 4.30
C SER A 235 -12.15 -14.72 3.28
N THR A 236 -12.72 -15.92 3.27
CA THR A 236 -13.94 -16.29 2.55
C THR A 236 -15.11 -15.38 2.95
N GLU A 237 -15.36 -15.18 4.25
CA GLU A 237 -16.43 -14.32 4.74
C GLU A 237 -16.27 -12.84 4.32
N ARG A 238 -15.08 -12.27 4.45
CA ARG A 238 -14.78 -10.88 4.07
C ARG A 238 -14.92 -10.67 2.56
N ARG A 239 -14.47 -11.63 1.73
CA ARG A 239 -14.72 -11.61 0.27
C ARG A 239 -16.21 -11.68 -0.04
N PHE A 240 -16.93 -12.62 0.57
CA PHE A 240 -18.37 -12.78 0.36
C PHE A 240 -19.14 -11.51 0.73
N MET A 241 -18.87 -10.92 1.91
CA MET A 241 -19.51 -9.67 2.36
C MET A 241 -19.15 -8.46 1.48
N ALA A 242 -17.95 -8.41 0.89
CA ALA A 242 -17.62 -7.39 -0.11
C ALA A 242 -18.46 -7.59 -1.39
N ARG A 243 -18.54 -8.83 -1.91
CA ARG A 243 -19.36 -9.18 -3.08
C ARG A 243 -20.85 -8.90 -2.81
N TRP A 244 -21.37 -9.19 -1.62
CA TRP A 244 -22.77 -9.01 -1.19
C TRP A 244 -23.04 -7.68 -0.44
N SER A 245 -22.18 -6.68 -0.60
CA SER A 245 -22.22 -5.44 0.20
C SER A 245 -23.50 -4.59 0.03
N ASN A 246 -24.21 -4.70 -1.10
CA ASN A 246 -25.52 -4.06 -1.28
C ASN A 246 -26.64 -4.84 -0.57
N GLU A 247 -26.54 -6.18 -0.54
CA GLU A 247 -27.48 -7.09 0.11
C GLU A 247 -27.34 -7.04 1.64
N VAL A 248 -26.11 -6.81 2.15
CA VAL A 248 -25.83 -6.46 3.54
C VAL A 248 -26.55 -5.16 3.93
N LYS A 249 -26.40 -4.09 3.14
CA LYS A 249 -27.06 -2.78 3.38
C LYS A 249 -28.58 -2.88 3.29
N GLY A 250 -29.09 -3.68 2.36
CA GLY A 250 -30.52 -3.95 2.17
C GLY A 250 -31.12 -4.94 3.17
N LYS A 251 -30.40 -5.33 4.24
CA LYS A 251 -30.86 -6.29 5.27
C LYS A 251 -31.31 -7.65 4.70
N ARG A 252 -30.63 -8.15 3.65
CA ARG A 252 -30.90 -9.47 3.02
C ARG A 252 -29.83 -10.51 3.28
N TYR A 253 -28.68 -10.14 3.89
CA TYR A 253 -27.63 -11.06 4.32
C TYR A 253 -27.32 -10.91 5.81
N PHE A 254 -27.43 -12.02 6.55
CA PHE A 254 -27.20 -12.09 7.98
C PHE A 254 -26.14 -13.13 8.32
N ARG A 255 -25.14 -12.72 9.11
CA ARG A 255 -24.05 -13.56 9.59
C ARG A 255 -24.02 -13.51 11.11
N PHE A 256 -24.13 -14.65 11.76
CA PHE A 256 -24.09 -14.79 13.21
C PHE A 256 -22.90 -15.67 13.58
N ASN A 257 -21.96 -15.14 14.37
CA ASN A 257 -20.70 -15.79 14.71
C ASN A 257 -20.23 -15.30 16.08
N VAL A 258 -19.99 -16.21 17.03
CA VAL A 258 -19.66 -15.85 18.43
C VAL A 258 -18.17 -15.53 18.55
N GLU A 259 -17.82 -14.28 18.28
CA GLU A 259 -16.44 -13.78 18.15
C GLU A 259 -15.51 -14.01 19.37
N GLN A 260 -16.06 -14.18 20.57
CA GLN A 260 -15.29 -14.32 21.82
C GLN A 260 -15.99 -15.26 22.82
N GLY A 261 -15.21 -15.99 23.62
CA GLY A 261 -15.68 -16.86 24.71
C GLY A 261 -15.63 -18.36 24.38
N LEU A 262 -15.56 -18.73 23.11
CA LEU A 262 -15.56 -20.14 22.66
C LEU A 262 -14.16 -20.68 22.29
N GLN A 263 -13.08 -19.91 22.43
CA GLN A 263 -11.76 -20.30 21.90
C GLN A 263 -11.14 -21.54 22.57
N GLN A 264 -11.65 -21.96 23.72
CA GLN A 264 -11.26 -23.20 24.43
C GLN A 264 -12.30 -24.33 24.28
N VAL A 265 -13.33 -24.15 23.46
CA VAL A 265 -14.33 -25.17 23.14
C VAL A 265 -13.84 -25.94 21.91
N HIS A 266 -13.21 -27.08 22.16
CA HIS A 266 -12.77 -28.02 21.12
C HIS A 266 -13.84 -29.10 20.90
N MET A 267 -13.52 -30.20 20.20
CA MET A 267 -14.54 -31.16 19.74
C MET A 267 -15.28 -31.91 20.87
N THR A 268 -14.80 -31.87 22.12
CA THR A 268 -15.58 -32.30 23.30
C THR A 268 -16.59 -31.22 23.74
N ALA A 269 -17.26 -30.58 22.78
CA ALA A 269 -18.09 -29.39 23.01
C ALA A 269 -19.24 -29.63 24.02
N PHE A 270 -19.76 -30.86 24.08
CA PHE A 270 -20.79 -31.28 25.05
C PHE A 270 -20.35 -31.07 26.51
N GLU A 271 -19.06 -31.31 26.85
CA GLU A 271 -18.49 -31.07 28.19
C GLU A 271 -18.56 -29.60 28.63
N LYS A 272 -18.74 -28.68 27.68
CA LYS A 272 -18.72 -27.22 27.89
C LYS A 272 -20.05 -26.56 27.51
N GLN A 273 -21.17 -27.30 27.51
CA GLN A 273 -22.50 -26.79 27.18
C GLN A 273 -22.83 -25.45 27.87
N SER A 274 -22.60 -25.34 29.19
CA SER A 274 -22.87 -24.10 29.94
C SER A 274 -22.01 -22.90 29.51
N VAL A 275 -20.79 -23.13 29.00
CA VAL A 275 -19.93 -22.09 28.42
C VAL A 275 -20.46 -21.67 27.05
N ILE A 276 -20.91 -22.63 26.23
CA ILE A 276 -21.49 -22.38 24.91
C ILE A 276 -22.79 -21.58 25.04
N GLU A 277 -23.67 -21.99 25.95
CA GLU A 277 -24.92 -21.29 26.27
C GLU A 277 -24.65 -19.87 26.78
N SER A 278 -23.73 -19.70 27.73
CA SER A 278 -23.38 -18.39 28.30
C SER A 278 -22.78 -17.43 27.26
N ALA A 279 -21.83 -17.89 26.45
CA ALA A 279 -21.22 -17.08 25.39
C ALA A 279 -22.22 -16.73 24.28
N THR A 280 -23.08 -17.69 23.88
CA THR A 280 -24.15 -17.46 22.89
C THR A 280 -25.20 -16.48 23.43
N TYR A 281 -25.59 -16.61 24.70
CA TYR A 281 -26.50 -15.69 25.38
C TYR A 281 -25.92 -14.27 25.41
N ALA A 282 -24.66 -14.10 25.82
CA ALA A 282 -23.98 -12.82 25.85
C ALA A 282 -23.88 -12.18 24.45
N TYR A 283 -23.54 -12.96 23.43
CA TYR A 283 -23.50 -12.53 22.03
C TYR A 283 -24.86 -12.02 21.55
N LEU A 284 -25.93 -12.81 21.72
CA LEU A 284 -27.28 -12.47 21.28
C LEU A 284 -27.88 -11.28 22.06
N HIS A 285 -27.45 -11.05 23.31
CA HIS A 285 -27.90 -9.90 24.09
C HIS A 285 -27.12 -8.59 23.79
N HIS A 286 -26.01 -8.65 23.05
CA HIS A 286 -25.27 -7.46 22.64
C HIS A 286 -26.14 -6.54 21.76
N ARG A 287 -26.12 -5.22 22.02
CA ARG A 287 -27.09 -4.27 21.43
C ARG A 287 -27.13 -4.29 19.90
N SER A 288 -25.97 -4.42 19.22
CA SER A 288 -25.91 -4.52 17.76
C SER A 288 -26.50 -5.84 17.23
N GLN A 289 -26.28 -6.95 17.94
CA GLN A 289 -26.78 -8.26 17.52
C GLN A 289 -28.29 -8.37 17.78
N ARG A 290 -28.82 -7.79 18.86
CA ARG A 290 -30.28 -7.69 19.07
C ARG A 290 -30.99 -6.99 17.91
N VAL A 291 -30.43 -5.91 17.38
CA VAL A 291 -30.96 -5.22 16.17
C VAL A 291 -30.82 -6.12 14.94
N ARG A 292 -29.66 -6.75 14.72
CA ARG A 292 -29.41 -7.62 13.56
C ARG A 292 -30.29 -8.88 13.56
N VAL A 293 -30.60 -9.43 14.73
CA VAL A 293 -31.53 -10.55 14.92
C VAL A 293 -32.97 -10.10 14.65
N GLY A 294 -33.40 -8.95 15.17
CA GLY A 294 -34.71 -8.37 14.86
C GLY A 294 -34.90 -8.11 13.36
N ASP A 295 -33.93 -7.49 12.71
CA ASP A 295 -33.92 -7.27 11.25
C ASP A 295 -34.01 -8.59 10.45
N CYS A 296 -33.36 -9.65 10.95
CA CYS A 296 -33.43 -10.98 10.35
C CYS A 296 -34.80 -11.64 10.55
N ILE A 297 -35.41 -11.48 11.73
CA ILE A 297 -36.74 -12.02 12.03
C ILE A 297 -37.79 -11.32 11.19
N LEU A 298 -37.76 -9.99 11.08
CA LEU A 298 -38.67 -9.20 10.23
C LEU A 298 -38.58 -9.65 8.76
N ASN A 299 -37.38 -9.79 8.19
CA ASN A 299 -37.21 -10.28 6.83
C ASN A 299 -37.78 -11.73 6.65
N LEU A 300 -37.61 -12.59 7.66
CA LEU A 300 -38.14 -13.96 7.65
C LEU A 300 -39.65 -14.08 7.99
N SER A 301 -40.26 -13.08 8.65
CA SER A 301 -41.71 -13.02 8.88
C SER A 301 -42.44 -12.43 7.68
N GLU A 302 -41.82 -11.48 6.96
CA GLU A 302 -42.20 -11.03 5.61
C GLU A 302 -42.08 -12.12 4.51
N LYS A 303 -41.86 -13.40 4.85
CA LYS A 303 -41.95 -14.51 3.90
C LYS A 303 -43.40 -14.97 3.76
N GLU A 304 -44.16 -14.20 2.99
CA GLU A 304 -45.59 -14.36 2.72
C GLU A 304 -45.98 -15.73 2.11
N GLY A 305 -45.05 -16.45 1.47
CA GLY A 305 -45.37 -17.65 0.70
C GLY A 305 -44.35 -18.79 0.83
N LYS A 306 -44.86 -20.03 0.63
CA LYS A 306 -44.04 -21.23 0.44
C LYS A 306 -43.59 -21.30 -1.02
N THR A 307 -42.29 -21.34 -1.25
CA THR A 307 -41.67 -21.61 -2.57
C THR A 307 -42.25 -22.90 -3.17
N SER A 308 -42.83 -22.81 -4.37
CA SER A 308 -43.44 -23.95 -5.06
C SER A 308 -42.40 -24.98 -5.47
N ILE A 309 -42.82 -26.24 -5.69
CA ILE A 309 -41.99 -27.24 -6.37
C ILE A 309 -41.71 -26.78 -7.81
N ASP A 310 -42.73 -26.22 -8.47
CA ASP A 310 -42.64 -25.62 -9.80
C ASP A 310 -42.03 -24.22 -9.80
N PHE A 311 -41.27 -23.81 -8.77
CA PHE A 311 -40.71 -22.46 -8.71
C PHE A 311 -39.65 -22.17 -9.78
N GLU A 312 -38.97 -23.21 -10.30
CA GLU A 312 -38.13 -23.13 -11.51
C GLU A 312 -38.99 -22.76 -12.73
N THR A 313 -40.10 -23.48 -12.94
CA THR A 313 -41.12 -23.15 -13.94
C THR A 313 -41.72 -21.76 -13.71
N MET A 314 -41.94 -21.35 -12.46
CA MET A 314 -42.52 -20.05 -12.10
C MET A 314 -41.53 -18.90 -12.36
N ILE A 315 -40.23 -19.10 -12.16
CA ILE A 315 -39.20 -18.13 -12.56
C ILE A 315 -39.08 -18.07 -14.08
N HIS A 316 -39.11 -19.22 -14.77
CA HIS A 316 -39.12 -19.26 -16.23
C HIS A 316 -40.39 -18.58 -16.79
N GLU A 317 -41.56 -18.81 -16.18
CA GLU A 317 -42.81 -18.13 -16.48
C GLU A 317 -42.83 -16.67 -16.01
N HIS A 318 -42.05 -16.27 -15.01
CA HIS A 318 -41.93 -14.87 -14.58
C HIS A 318 -41.03 -14.09 -15.54
N GLY A 319 -39.91 -14.67 -15.98
CA GLY A 319 -39.10 -14.15 -17.09
C GLY A 319 -39.91 -14.10 -18.39
N ALA A 320 -40.65 -15.16 -18.70
CA ALA A 320 -41.59 -15.18 -19.81
C ALA A 320 -42.82 -14.28 -19.59
N ARG A 321 -43.19 -13.90 -18.36
CA ARG A 321 -44.23 -12.91 -18.04
C ARG A 321 -43.71 -11.48 -18.10
N ILE A 322 -42.45 -11.21 -17.78
CA ILE A 322 -41.79 -9.92 -18.02
C ILE A 322 -41.63 -9.72 -19.53
N ASN A 323 -41.17 -10.75 -20.24
CA ASN A 323 -41.13 -10.74 -21.71
C ASN A 323 -42.55 -10.67 -22.30
N ARG A 324 -43.55 -11.41 -21.79
CA ARG A 324 -44.95 -11.24 -22.21
C ARG A 324 -45.56 -9.92 -21.76
N HIS A 325 -45.12 -9.24 -20.71
CA HIS A 325 -45.59 -7.89 -20.37
C HIS A 325 -44.99 -6.84 -21.30
N ARG A 326 -43.70 -6.96 -21.66
CA ARG A 326 -43.09 -6.18 -22.75
C ARG A 326 -43.83 -6.42 -24.07
N ILE A 327 -44.09 -7.68 -24.43
CA ILE A 327 -44.81 -8.05 -25.66
C ILE A 327 -46.29 -7.64 -25.60
N LEU A 328 -46.98 -7.74 -24.46
CA LEU A 328 -48.37 -7.30 -24.31
C LEU A 328 -48.50 -5.77 -24.27
N GLN A 329 -47.52 -5.04 -23.75
CA GLN A 329 -47.42 -3.58 -23.93
C GLN A 329 -47.15 -3.22 -25.40
N THR A 330 -46.54 -4.11 -26.18
CA THR A 330 -46.44 -3.95 -27.64
C THR A 330 -47.78 -4.26 -28.32
N ILE A 331 -48.45 -5.36 -27.96
CA ILE A 331 -49.71 -5.82 -28.59
C ILE A 331 -50.91 -4.94 -28.25
N HIS A 332 -51.01 -4.39 -27.03
CA HIS A 332 -52.01 -3.36 -26.68
C HIS A 332 -51.73 -1.99 -27.34
N SER A 333 -50.73 -1.90 -28.23
CA SER A 333 -50.53 -0.77 -29.15
C SER A 333 -50.74 -1.15 -30.62
N SER A 334 -51.29 -2.35 -30.91
CA SER A 334 -51.45 -2.86 -32.28
C SER A 334 -52.78 -3.61 -32.53
N GLU A 335 -53.91 -3.02 -32.14
CA GLU A 335 -55.14 -3.16 -32.95
C GLU A 335 -55.19 -2.02 -33.98
N ASN A 336 -54.30 -2.09 -34.99
CA ASN A 336 -54.71 -2.00 -36.39
C ASN A 336 -53.55 -2.18 -37.38
N ASP A 337 -53.85 -3.00 -38.38
CA ASP A 337 -53.31 -3.12 -39.74
C ASP A 337 -51.83 -3.46 -40.01
N PHE A 338 -51.61 -4.07 -41.18
CA PHE A 338 -50.32 -4.59 -41.65
C PHE A 338 -49.47 -3.51 -42.31
N GLY A 339 -48.28 -3.25 -41.75
CA GLY A 339 -47.25 -2.41 -42.38
C GLY A 339 -45.84 -2.94 -42.14
N HIS A 340 -45.07 -3.18 -43.21
CA HIS A 340 -43.70 -3.68 -43.13
C HIS A 340 -42.79 -2.71 -42.36
N ARG A 341 -42.38 -3.08 -41.13
CA ARG A 341 -41.29 -2.39 -40.44
C ARG A 341 -39.95 -2.82 -41.02
N LYS A 342 -39.16 -1.87 -41.54
CA LYS A 342 -37.74 -2.06 -41.86
C LYS A 342 -36.98 -2.54 -40.60
N ALA A 343 -35.92 -3.31 -40.79
CA ALA A 343 -34.96 -3.60 -39.72
C ALA A 343 -34.28 -2.31 -39.24
N ALA A 344 -34.00 -2.21 -37.93
CA ALA A 344 -33.25 -1.09 -37.37
C ALA A 344 -31.79 -1.09 -37.86
N GLY A 345 -31.24 0.10 -38.09
CA GLY A 345 -29.86 0.28 -38.60
C GLY A 345 -28.81 -0.31 -37.65
N TRP A 346 -27.80 -0.96 -38.23
CA TRP A 346 -26.70 -1.56 -37.48
C TRP A 346 -25.39 -1.38 -38.25
N PHE A 347 -24.52 -0.53 -37.72
CA PHE A 347 -23.17 -0.32 -38.20
C PHE A 347 -22.20 -0.40 -37.02
N VAL A 348 -21.67 -1.59 -36.76
CA VAL A 348 -20.62 -1.84 -35.76
C VAL A 348 -19.56 -2.71 -36.43
N PRO A 349 -18.30 -2.26 -36.57
CA PRO A 349 -17.30 -2.92 -37.42
C PRO A 349 -16.56 -4.09 -36.74
N PHE A 350 -16.91 -4.43 -35.50
CA PHE A 350 -16.22 -5.44 -34.68
C PHE A 350 -17.18 -6.53 -34.21
N GLU A 351 -16.72 -7.78 -34.19
CA GLU A 351 -17.43 -8.90 -33.58
C GLU A 351 -17.44 -8.77 -32.04
N ARG A 352 -18.50 -9.28 -31.38
CA ARG A 352 -18.56 -9.31 -29.91
C ARG A 352 -17.43 -10.17 -29.34
N ASN A 353 -16.61 -9.59 -28.47
CA ASN A 353 -15.45 -10.28 -27.91
C ASN A 353 -15.86 -11.40 -26.93
N PRO A 354 -15.65 -12.69 -27.24
CA PRO A 354 -16.05 -13.81 -26.37
C PRO A 354 -15.15 -13.97 -25.13
N ARG A 355 -14.05 -13.22 -25.03
CA ARG A 355 -13.12 -13.19 -23.89
C ARG A 355 -13.37 -12.00 -22.96
N TYR A 356 -14.39 -11.16 -23.23
CA TYR A 356 -14.70 -9.97 -22.45
C TYR A 356 -14.92 -10.30 -20.96
N VAL A 357 -14.49 -9.39 -20.08
CA VAL A 357 -14.60 -9.53 -18.62
C VAL A 357 -15.35 -8.33 -18.08
N ASP A 358 -16.46 -8.60 -17.38
CA ASP A 358 -17.48 -7.60 -17.06
C ASP A 358 -16.96 -6.40 -16.25
N ARG A 359 -17.33 -5.20 -16.71
CA ARG A 359 -16.99 -3.93 -16.06
C ARG A 359 -18.28 -3.20 -15.69
N GLU A 360 -18.42 -2.81 -14.42
CA GLU A 360 -19.62 -2.12 -13.88
C GLU A 360 -20.08 -0.90 -14.69
N VAL A 361 -19.17 -0.26 -15.43
CA VAL A 361 -19.50 0.86 -16.31
C VAL A 361 -20.55 0.51 -17.35
N VAL A 362 -20.58 -0.70 -17.92
CA VAL A 362 -21.61 -1.07 -18.91
C VAL A 362 -23.00 -0.98 -18.29
N VAL A 363 -23.17 -1.50 -17.07
CA VAL A 363 -24.42 -1.39 -16.29
C VAL A 363 -24.72 0.07 -15.90
N LYS A 364 -23.71 0.86 -15.54
CA LYS A 364 -23.87 2.28 -15.19
C LYS A 364 -24.28 3.15 -16.38
N VAL A 365 -23.79 2.85 -17.58
CA VAL A 365 -24.19 3.52 -18.83
C VAL A 365 -25.57 3.07 -19.28
N LYS A 366 -25.87 1.76 -19.32
CA LYS A 366 -27.22 1.26 -19.68
C LYS A 366 -28.36 1.83 -18.82
N ARG A 367 -28.10 2.18 -17.56
CA ARG A 367 -29.05 2.85 -16.65
C ARG A 367 -29.26 4.34 -16.95
N ARG A 368 -28.50 4.91 -17.88
CA ARG A 368 -28.55 6.29 -18.39
C ARG A 368 -28.67 6.31 -19.92
N LEU A 369 -29.34 5.30 -20.49
CA LEU A 369 -29.73 5.28 -21.89
C LEU A 369 -31.27 5.32 -21.98
N PHE A 370 -31.77 6.23 -22.81
CA PHE A 370 -33.18 6.48 -23.11
C PHE A 370 -34.01 6.94 -21.89
N VAL A 371 -33.42 7.73 -20.98
CA VAL A 371 -34.14 8.36 -19.87
C VAL A 371 -34.81 9.65 -20.34
N LYS A 372 -36.14 9.74 -20.14
CA LYS A 372 -36.95 10.89 -20.59
C LYS A 372 -36.38 12.24 -20.08
N ASN A 373 -36.46 13.25 -20.95
CA ASN A 373 -36.07 14.65 -20.71
C ASN A 373 -34.55 14.92 -20.56
N ARG A 374 -33.68 14.08 -21.15
CA ARG A 374 -32.25 14.42 -21.36
C ARG A 374 -31.80 14.07 -22.79
N ALA A 375 -30.95 14.93 -23.37
CA ALA A 375 -30.09 14.54 -24.48
C ALA A 375 -28.82 13.91 -23.90
N GLU A 376 -28.72 12.59 -23.95
CA GLU A 376 -27.71 11.82 -23.22
C GLU A 376 -26.36 11.77 -23.98
N ARG A 377 -25.49 12.75 -23.70
CA ARG A 377 -24.07 12.72 -24.11
C ARG A 377 -23.21 12.20 -22.96
N ILE A 378 -22.63 11.02 -23.12
CA ILE A 378 -21.89 10.29 -22.09
C ILE A 378 -20.43 10.13 -22.52
N ALA A 379 -19.47 10.50 -21.68
CA ALA A 379 -18.04 10.35 -21.99
C ALA A 379 -17.36 9.33 -21.07
N ILE A 380 -16.82 8.27 -21.68
CA ILE A 380 -16.06 7.20 -21.01
C ILE A 380 -14.56 7.48 -21.20
N PHE A 381 -13.85 7.85 -20.13
CA PHE A 381 -12.43 8.24 -20.24
C PHE A 381 -11.49 7.44 -19.33
N GLY A 382 -10.22 7.35 -19.74
CA GLY A 382 -9.17 6.63 -19.00
C GLY A 382 -7.96 6.32 -19.87
N LEU A 383 -6.93 5.73 -19.27
CA LEU A 383 -5.62 5.47 -19.91
C LEU A 383 -5.72 4.70 -21.25
N GLY A 384 -4.66 4.77 -22.06
CA GLY A 384 -4.45 3.85 -23.19
C GLY A 384 -4.50 2.39 -22.71
N GLY A 385 -5.03 1.48 -23.53
CA GLY A 385 -5.07 0.04 -23.21
C GLY A 385 -5.99 -0.40 -22.06
N ILE A 386 -6.75 0.51 -21.42
CA ILE A 386 -7.60 0.20 -20.24
C ILE A 386 -8.94 -0.50 -20.57
N GLY A 387 -9.23 -0.70 -21.87
CA GLY A 387 -10.40 -1.45 -22.38
C GLY A 387 -11.62 -0.62 -22.81
N LYS A 388 -11.48 0.69 -23.06
CA LYS A 388 -12.61 1.58 -23.40
C LYS A 388 -13.42 1.14 -24.62
N THR A 389 -12.76 0.88 -25.74
CA THR A 389 -13.36 0.36 -26.98
C THR A 389 -14.15 -0.91 -26.73
N GLN A 390 -13.61 -1.84 -25.94
CA GLN A 390 -14.25 -3.10 -25.59
C GLN A 390 -15.48 -2.91 -24.67
N ILE A 391 -15.45 -1.92 -23.77
CA ILE A 391 -16.61 -1.50 -22.97
C ILE A 391 -17.72 -0.92 -23.86
N ALA A 392 -17.38 -0.10 -24.85
CA ALA A 392 -18.36 0.48 -25.78
C ALA A 392 -18.91 -0.57 -26.76
N LEU A 393 -18.10 -1.54 -27.17
CA LEU A 393 -18.51 -2.65 -28.03
C LEU A 393 -19.50 -3.58 -27.33
N GLU A 394 -19.21 -3.99 -26.09
CA GLU A 394 -20.15 -4.81 -25.31
C GLU A 394 -21.44 -4.03 -24.98
N LEU A 395 -21.33 -2.72 -24.74
CA LEU A 395 -22.50 -1.84 -24.62
C LEU A 395 -23.37 -1.85 -25.88
N ALA A 396 -22.78 -1.81 -27.08
CA ALA A 396 -23.50 -1.85 -28.35
C ALA A 396 -24.32 -3.15 -28.50
N TYR A 397 -23.67 -4.30 -28.27
CA TYR A 397 -24.33 -5.61 -28.32
C TYR A 397 -25.44 -5.74 -27.28
N GLN A 398 -25.18 -5.41 -26.00
CA GLN A 398 -26.19 -5.46 -24.95
C GLN A 398 -27.34 -4.47 -25.18
N THR A 399 -27.10 -3.32 -25.83
CA THR A 399 -28.17 -2.37 -26.18
C THR A 399 -29.08 -2.95 -27.25
N ARG A 400 -28.53 -3.62 -28.27
CA ARG A 400 -29.31 -4.33 -29.32
C ARG A 400 -30.18 -5.44 -28.73
N GLU A 401 -29.66 -6.19 -27.76
CA GLU A 401 -30.39 -7.26 -27.06
C GLU A 401 -31.55 -6.73 -26.22
N ILE A 402 -31.42 -5.54 -25.63
CA ILE A 402 -32.42 -4.95 -24.74
C ILE A 402 -33.47 -4.12 -25.50
N TYR A 403 -33.08 -3.51 -26.63
CA TYR A 403 -33.90 -2.62 -27.46
C TYR A 403 -33.77 -2.97 -28.96
N PRO A 404 -34.48 -3.99 -29.47
CA PRO A 404 -34.34 -4.45 -30.86
C PRO A 404 -34.77 -3.45 -31.94
N ASP A 405 -35.51 -2.40 -31.55
CA ASP A 405 -35.93 -1.26 -32.37
C ASP A 405 -34.91 -0.09 -32.38
N CYS A 406 -33.85 -0.17 -31.57
CA CYS A 406 -32.81 0.86 -31.54
C CYS A 406 -31.84 0.70 -32.71
N ALA A 407 -31.66 1.75 -33.51
CA ALA A 407 -30.55 1.81 -34.46
C ALA A 407 -29.22 2.05 -33.73
N ILE A 408 -28.13 1.40 -34.14
CA ILE A 408 -26.84 1.50 -33.45
C ILE A 408 -25.73 1.70 -34.48
N PHE A 409 -25.01 2.82 -34.36
CA PHE A 409 -23.99 3.24 -35.32
C PHE A 409 -22.68 3.58 -34.60
N TRP A 410 -21.57 3.11 -35.17
CA TRP A 410 -20.22 3.26 -34.66
C TRP A 410 -19.40 4.18 -35.56
N LEU A 411 -18.79 5.21 -34.97
CA LEU A 411 -17.99 6.21 -35.66
C LEU A 411 -16.56 6.18 -35.11
N PRO A 412 -15.56 5.80 -35.92
CA PRO A 412 -14.16 5.98 -35.55
C PRO A 412 -13.87 7.49 -35.48
N ALA A 413 -13.46 7.99 -34.31
CA ALA A 413 -13.04 9.37 -34.12
C ALA A 413 -11.50 9.51 -34.10
N VAL A 414 -10.82 8.60 -34.80
CA VAL A 414 -9.36 8.47 -34.88
C VAL A 414 -8.76 9.52 -35.82
N ASP A 415 -9.47 9.84 -36.90
CA ASP A 415 -9.08 10.76 -37.96
C ASP A 415 -10.34 11.25 -38.71
N ILE A 416 -10.19 12.23 -39.61
CA ILE A 416 -11.32 12.84 -40.35
C ILE A 416 -11.84 11.92 -41.48
N GLU A 417 -11.00 11.11 -42.12
CA GLU A 417 -11.38 10.29 -43.28
C GLU A 417 -12.22 9.08 -42.84
N SER A 418 -11.76 8.35 -41.82
CA SER A 418 -12.48 7.26 -41.17
C SER A 418 -13.85 7.70 -40.64
N LEU A 419 -13.93 8.94 -40.14
CA LEU A 419 -15.16 9.54 -39.65
C LEU A 419 -16.12 9.93 -40.80
N GLN A 420 -15.61 10.50 -41.89
CA GLN A 420 -16.41 10.77 -43.10
C GLN A 420 -16.99 9.47 -43.70
N HIS A 421 -16.17 8.42 -43.82
CA HIS A 421 -16.61 7.11 -44.30
C HIS A 421 -17.70 6.49 -43.39
N ALA A 422 -17.61 6.67 -42.07
CA ALA A 422 -18.67 6.25 -41.15
C ALA A 422 -19.98 7.03 -41.37
N TYR A 423 -19.92 8.35 -41.59
CA TYR A 423 -21.11 9.15 -41.92
C TYR A 423 -21.73 8.75 -43.27
N GLN A 424 -20.92 8.38 -44.28
CA GLN A 424 -21.40 7.81 -45.54
C GLN A 424 -22.20 6.53 -45.32
N MET A 425 -21.63 5.55 -44.60
CA MET A 425 -22.31 4.29 -44.29
C MET A 425 -23.59 4.46 -43.45
N ILE A 426 -23.65 5.48 -42.59
CA ILE A 426 -24.87 5.84 -41.85
C ILE A 426 -25.93 6.44 -42.79
N GLY A 427 -25.52 7.32 -43.71
CA GLY A 427 -26.40 7.88 -44.74
C GLY A 427 -27.06 6.79 -45.59
N ASP A 428 -26.26 5.86 -46.11
CA ASP A 428 -26.72 4.70 -46.88
C ASP A 428 -27.75 3.85 -46.11
N GLN A 429 -27.45 3.49 -44.85
CA GLN A 429 -28.37 2.68 -44.04
C GLN A 429 -29.68 3.41 -43.68
N LEU A 430 -29.64 4.73 -43.50
CA LEU A 430 -30.83 5.55 -43.25
C LEU A 430 -31.62 5.86 -44.53
N GLY A 431 -31.06 5.60 -45.71
CA GLY A 431 -31.65 5.95 -47.00
C GLY A 431 -31.62 7.46 -47.28
N ILE A 432 -30.59 8.15 -46.79
CA ILE A 432 -30.33 9.57 -47.07
C ILE A 432 -29.60 9.65 -48.41
N GLY A 433 -30.37 9.74 -49.50
CA GLY A 433 -29.82 9.82 -50.85
C GLY A 433 -29.08 11.14 -51.11
N LEU A 434 -28.02 11.08 -51.92
CA LEU A 434 -27.26 12.23 -52.41
C LEU A 434 -28.02 12.93 -53.56
N ASP A 435 -29.26 13.37 -53.28
CA ASP A 435 -30.11 14.08 -54.24
C ASP A 435 -29.63 15.54 -54.40
N ASP A 436 -28.70 15.73 -55.34
CA ASP A 436 -28.33 16.98 -56.05
C ASP A 436 -28.26 18.27 -55.20
N THR A 437 -27.73 18.16 -53.98
CA THR A 437 -27.66 19.27 -53.02
C THR A 437 -26.27 19.44 -52.43
N THR A 438 -25.77 20.67 -52.43
CA THR A 438 -24.43 21.07 -51.96
C THR A 438 -24.27 21.10 -50.43
N GLN A 439 -25.01 20.27 -49.71
CA GLN A 439 -25.00 20.21 -48.25
C GLN A 439 -24.09 19.08 -47.75
N ASP A 440 -23.38 19.35 -46.65
CA ASP A 440 -22.53 18.38 -45.97
C ASP A 440 -23.38 17.25 -45.37
N LEU A 441 -23.06 16.00 -45.74
CA LEU A 441 -23.75 14.78 -45.27
C LEU A 441 -23.83 14.67 -43.75
N LYS A 442 -22.84 15.22 -43.01
CA LYS A 442 -22.88 15.29 -41.54
C LYS A 442 -24.09 16.07 -41.04
N ILE A 443 -24.48 17.14 -41.74
CA ILE A 443 -25.69 17.93 -41.44
C ILE A 443 -26.94 17.12 -41.76
N GLN A 444 -26.98 16.44 -42.91
CA GLN A 444 -28.14 15.62 -43.29
C GLN A 444 -28.39 14.46 -42.31
N VAL A 445 -27.33 13.78 -41.84
CA VAL A 445 -27.42 12.73 -40.81
C VAL A 445 -27.85 13.30 -39.46
N LYS A 446 -27.30 14.47 -39.05
CA LYS A 446 -27.72 15.20 -37.84
C LYS A 446 -29.21 15.54 -37.87
N ASP A 447 -29.67 16.14 -38.97
CA ASP A 447 -31.04 16.63 -39.14
C ASP A 447 -32.03 15.49 -39.41
N HIS A 448 -31.55 14.33 -39.87
CA HIS A 448 -32.32 13.09 -39.84
C HIS A 448 -32.50 12.62 -38.39
N LEU A 449 -31.40 12.29 -37.68
CA LEU A 449 -31.44 11.68 -36.35
C LEU A 449 -32.06 12.59 -35.27
N SER A 450 -32.10 13.90 -35.47
CA SER A 450 -32.76 14.85 -34.56
C SER A 450 -34.29 14.92 -34.72
N LYS A 451 -34.88 14.20 -35.70
CA LYS A 451 -36.34 14.14 -35.87
C LYS A 451 -36.96 13.09 -34.93
N PRO A 452 -38.08 13.37 -34.25
CA PRO A 452 -38.81 12.36 -33.45
C PRO A 452 -39.23 11.11 -34.24
N SER A 453 -39.39 11.23 -35.56
CA SER A 453 -39.72 10.13 -36.46
C SER A 453 -38.61 9.07 -36.61
N SER A 454 -37.37 9.38 -36.24
CA SER A 454 -36.24 8.45 -36.38
C SER A 454 -36.11 7.44 -35.24
N GLY A 455 -37.01 7.50 -34.25
CA GLY A 455 -37.09 6.52 -33.17
C GLY A 455 -35.86 6.50 -32.26
N ARG A 456 -35.55 5.32 -31.70
CA ARG A 456 -34.41 5.15 -30.80
C ARG A 456 -33.11 4.93 -31.56
N TRP A 457 -32.06 5.61 -31.15
CA TRP A 457 -30.72 5.42 -31.71
C TRP A 457 -29.59 5.62 -30.70
N LEU A 458 -28.47 4.95 -30.95
CA LEU A 458 -27.22 5.08 -30.20
C LEU A 458 -26.07 5.35 -31.17
N LEU A 459 -25.38 6.49 -31.00
CA LEU A 459 -24.11 6.79 -31.66
C LEU A 459 -22.95 6.50 -30.71
N ILE A 460 -21.93 5.77 -31.18
CA ILE A 460 -20.70 5.50 -30.43
C ILE A 460 -19.53 6.10 -31.18
N PHE A 461 -18.89 7.12 -30.59
CA PHE A 461 -17.65 7.72 -31.10
C PHE A 461 -16.46 7.12 -30.34
N ASP A 462 -15.63 6.31 -31.01
CA ASP A 462 -14.50 5.62 -30.37
C ASP A 462 -13.15 6.31 -30.66
N ASN A 463 -12.35 6.53 -29.60
CA ASN A 463 -11.07 7.24 -29.60
C ASN A 463 -11.17 8.74 -29.96
N ALA A 464 -12.18 9.43 -29.42
CA ALA A 464 -12.32 10.89 -29.48
C ALA A 464 -11.23 11.57 -28.61
N ASP A 465 -9.97 11.49 -29.03
CA ASP A 465 -8.80 11.87 -28.23
C ASP A 465 -8.31 13.30 -28.50
N GLU A 466 -8.55 13.83 -29.72
CA GLU A 466 -8.03 15.12 -30.18
C GLU A 466 -9.08 16.22 -30.07
N ILE A 467 -8.76 17.30 -29.34
CA ILE A 467 -9.75 18.36 -29.03
C ILE A 467 -10.11 19.22 -30.24
N ASP A 468 -9.14 19.47 -31.13
CA ASP A 468 -9.26 20.46 -32.20
C ASP A 468 -10.25 20.07 -33.31
N MET A 469 -10.40 18.76 -33.56
CA MET A 469 -11.49 18.19 -34.37
C MET A 469 -12.88 18.56 -33.85
N TRP A 470 -13.04 18.75 -32.53
CA TRP A 470 -14.33 19.09 -31.91
C TRP A 470 -14.56 20.58 -31.75
N THR A 471 -13.51 21.40 -31.72
CA THR A 471 -13.60 22.87 -31.60
C THR A 471 -13.57 23.60 -32.94
N GLY A 472 -13.12 22.97 -34.02
CA GLY A 472 -13.01 23.61 -35.34
C GLY A 472 -11.81 24.57 -35.43
N SER A 473 -10.68 24.17 -34.82
CA SER A 473 -9.45 24.99 -34.77
C SER A 473 -8.66 24.96 -36.09
N GLU A 474 -8.93 24.00 -36.97
CA GLU A 474 -8.19 23.84 -38.23
C GLU A 474 -8.76 24.71 -39.37
N PRO A 475 -7.91 25.24 -40.27
CA PRO A 475 -8.35 25.88 -41.52
C PRO A 475 -9.13 24.95 -42.48
N SER A 476 -9.08 23.63 -42.25
CA SER A 476 -9.69 22.58 -43.06
C SER A 476 -11.20 22.44 -42.87
N THR A 477 -11.72 22.83 -41.70
CA THR A 477 -13.06 22.44 -41.22
C THR A 477 -13.80 23.64 -40.58
N PRO A 478 -14.59 24.39 -41.37
CA PRO A 478 -15.41 25.49 -40.86
C PRO A 478 -16.54 24.98 -39.94
N GLY A 479 -16.29 25.02 -38.63
CA GLY A 479 -17.19 24.48 -37.60
C GLY A 479 -16.71 23.12 -37.09
N GLY A 480 -16.69 22.94 -35.76
CA GLY A 480 -16.15 21.74 -35.13
C GLY A 480 -17.13 20.56 -35.19
N LEU A 481 -16.63 19.32 -35.10
CA LEU A 481 -17.47 18.11 -35.13
C LEU A 481 -18.61 18.10 -34.09
N LYS A 482 -18.47 18.87 -33.00
CA LYS A 482 -19.50 19.06 -31.98
C LYS A 482 -20.80 19.69 -32.48
N ASP A 483 -20.72 20.53 -33.52
CA ASP A 483 -21.86 21.25 -34.10
C ASP A 483 -22.71 20.35 -35.02
N TYR A 484 -22.13 19.23 -35.47
CA TYR A 484 -22.79 18.19 -36.27
C TYR A 484 -23.42 17.08 -35.42
N LEU A 485 -23.31 17.13 -34.09
CA LEU A 485 -23.89 16.13 -33.21
C LEU A 485 -25.43 16.30 -33.10
N PRO A 486 -26.24 15.25 -33.36
CA PRO A 486 -27.69 15.33 -33.27
C PRO A 486 -28.20 15.54 -31.83
N THR A 487 -29.49 15.89 -31.74
CA THR A 487 -30.23 16.08 -30.49
C THR A 487 -31.62 15.47 -30.60
N SER A 488 -31.91 14.46 -29.77
CA SER A 488 -33.20 13.75 -29.69
C SER A 488 -33.51 13.41 -28.24
N ASP A 489 -34.78 13.22 -27.90
CA ASP A 489 -35.23 12.66 -26.60
C ASP A 489 -35.25 11.12 -26.58
N GLN A 490 -35.09 10.49 -27.75
CA GLN A 490 -34.97 9.04 -27.96
C GLN A 490 -33.56 8.62 -28.37
N GLY A 491 -32.61 9.56 -28.47
CA GLY A 491 -31.25 9.34 -28.97
C GLY A 491 -30.16 9.57 -27.93
N ALA A 492 -29.14 8.70 -27.92
CA ALA A 492 -28.00 8.78 -27.01
C ALA A 492 -26.66 8.77 -27.76
N ILE A 493 -25.65 9.43 -27.20
CA ILE A 493 -24.30 9.51 -27.77
C ILE A 493 -23.26 9.13 -26.70
N VAL A 494 -22.45 8.12 -26.99
CA VAL A 494 -21.36 7.66 -26.13
C VAL A 494 -20.02 7.96 -26.80
N PHE A 495 -19.14 8.65 -26.08
CA PHE A 495 -17.76 8.92 -26.50
C PHE A 495 -16.79 8.07 -25.70
N THR A 496 -15.77 7.49 -26.34
CA THR A 496 -14.58 6.96 -25.65
C THR A 496 -13.39 7.89 -25.88
N THR A 497 -12.60 8.18 -24.84
CA THR A 497 -11.46 9.10 -24.94
C THR A 497 -10.36 8.82 -23.90
N ARG A 498 -9.12 9.20 -24.19
CA ARG A 498 -7.99 9.24 -23.24
C ARG A 498 -7.98 10.51 -22.42
N SER A 499 -8.57 11.59 -22.94
CA SER A 499 -8.45 12.94 -22.39
C SER A 499 -9.65 13.33 -21.54
N ASN A 500 -9.43 13.57 -20.24
CA ASN A 500 -10.43 14.18 -19.36
C ASN A 500 -10.92 15.56 -19.88
N LYS A 501 -10.05 16.31 -20.58
CA LYS A 501 -10.39 17.61 -21.18
C LYS A 501 -11.41 17.45 -22.31
N VAL A 502 -11.22 16.47 -23.20
CA VAL A 502 -12.19 16.18 -24.27
C VAL A 502 -13.48 15.59 -23.69
N ALA A 503 -13.38 14.71 -22.69
CA ALA A 503 -14.53 14.16 -21.99
C ALA A 503 -15.45 15.26 -21.40
N GLN A 504 -14.87 16.26 -20.74
CA GLN A 504 -15.59 17.43 -20.20
C GLN A 504 -16.15 18.35 -21.29
N TYR A 505 -15.47 18.47 -22.44
CA TYR A 505 -15.94 19.28 -23.55
C TYR A 505 -17.14 18.65 -24.30
N LEU A 506 -17.21 17.32 -24.36
CA LEU A 506 -18.26 16.57 -25.08
C LEU A 506 -19.45 16.17 -24.20
N ALA A 507 -19.21 15.86 -22.92
CA ALA A 507 -20.23 15.50 -21.93
C ALA A 507 -20.13 16.39 -20.69
N ILE A 508 -21.15 17.21 -20.43
CA ILE A 508 -21.12 18.24 -19.37
C ILE A 508 -21.29 17.65 -17.96
N THR A 509 -22.06 16.56 -17.80
CA THR A 509 -22.33 15.95 -16.49
C THR A 509 -22.17 14.42 -16.45
N ASP A 510 -22.41 13.72 -17.56
CA ASP A 510 -22.34 12.26 -17.64
C ASP A 510 -20.95 11.75 -18.06
N ILE A 511 -19.95 12.12 -17.26
CA ILE A 511 -18.55 11.68 -17.43
C ILE A 511 -18.27 10.48 -16.52
N ILE A 512 -17.61 9.44 -17.05
CA ILE A 512 -17.25 8.22 -16.32
C ILE A 512 -15.77 7.92 -16.49
N LYS A 513 -14.99 7.99 -15.41
CA LYS A 513 -13.59 7.51 -15.40
C LYS A 513 -13.54 5.99 -15.29
N ILE A 514 -12.76 5.37 -16.17
CA ILE A 514 -12.34 3.97 -16.09
C ILE A 514 -11.05 3.88 -15.27
N HIS A 515 -11.01 2.90 -14.39
CA HIS A 515 -9.85 2.54 -13.58
C HIS A 515 -9.27 1.19 -14.04
N GLU A 516 -8.08 0.86 -13.54
CA GLU A 516 -7.42 -0.44 -13.77
C GLU A 516 -8.32 -1.63 -13.39
N MET A 517 -7.94 -2.86 -13.72
CA MET A 517 -8.65 -4.05 -13.24
C MET A 517 -8.38 -4.26 -11.75
N ASP A 518 -9.37 -4.75 -11.00
CA ASP A 518 -9.07 -5.49 -9.77
C ASP A 518 -8.39 -6.82 -10.11
N GLU A 519 -7.63 -7.37 -9.14
CA GLU A 519 -6.87 -8.62 -9.26
C GLU A 519 -7.70 -9.77 -9.84
N HIS A 520 -8.97 -9.90 -9.42
CA HIS A 520 -9.87 -10.95 -9.87
C HIS A 520 -10.21 -10.81 -11.35
N LYS A 521 -10.66 -9.62 -11.80
CA LYS A 521 -10.93 -9.36 -13.22
C LYS A 521 -9.67 -9.46 -14.07
N ALA A 522 -8.52 -9.00 -13.58
CA ALA A 522 -7.24 -9.10 -14.26
C ALA A 522 -6.82 -10.57 -14.48
N THR A 523 -6.93 -11.40 -13.43
CA THR A 523 -6.70 -12.85 -13.49
C THR A 523 -7.66 -13.52 -14.46
N HIS A 524 -8.91 -13.05 -14.56
CA HIS A 524 -9.86 -13.59 -15.52
C HIS A 524 -9.53 -13.22 -16.97
N VAL A 525 -9.09 -11.98 -17.25
CA VAL A 525 -8.58 -11.59 -18.59
C VAL A 525 -7.38 -12.46 -18.97
N LEU A 526 -6.43 -12.68 -18.05
CA LEU A 526 -5.28 -13.55 -18.28
C LEU A 526 -5.72 -15.00 -18.58
N ARG A 527 -6.60 -15.58 -17.76
CA ARG A 527 -7.17 -16.93 -17.95
C ARG A 527 -7.94 -17.11 -19.27
N ASN A 528 -8.60 -16.05 -19.75
CA ASN A 528 -9.35 -16.08 -21.00
C ASN A 528 -8.45 -15.85 -22.22
N SER A 529 -7.20 -15.42 -22.02
CA SER A 529 -6.22 -15.12 -23.08
C SER A 529 -5.13 -16.19 -23.22
N LEU A 530 -4.80 -16.91 -22.15
CA LEU A 530 -3.89 -18.06 -22.18
C LEU A 530 -4.55 -19.31 -22.80
N VAL A 531 -3.76 -20.06 -23.56
CA VAL A 531 -4.12 -21.37 -24.11
C VAL A 531 -4.02 -22.44 -23.02
N ASP A 532 -2.87 -22.53 -22.35
CA ASP A 532 -2.70 -23.35 -21.14
C ASP A 532 -3.20 -22.58 -19.90
N LYS A 533 -4.05 -23.24 -19.11
CA LYS A 533 -4.66 -22.69 -17.89
C LYS A 533 -4.03 -23.25 -16.62
N GLU A 534 -3.20 -24.29 -16.71
CA GLU A 534 -2.50 -24.87 -15.56
C GLU A 534 -1.36 -23.97 -15.07
N VAL A 535 -0.77 -23.14 -15.93
CA VAL A 535 0.24 -22.13 -15.55
C VAL A 535 -0.26 -21.18 -14.45
N LEU A 536 -1.58 -20.96 -14.34
CA LEU A 536 -2.22 -20.14 -13.30
C LEU A 536 -2.32 -20.81 -11.92
N HIS A 537 -1.80 -22.03 -11.75
CA HIS A 537 -1.70 -22.66 -10.43
C HIS A 537 -0.67 -21.97 -9.51
N ASP A 538 0.29 -21.22 -10.08
CA ASP A 538 1.13 -20.30 -9.32
C ASP A 538 0.44 -18.94 -9.14
N ALA A 539 -0.25 -18.79 -8.00
CA ALA A 539 -0.89 -17.55 -7.61
C ALA A 539 0.10 -16.40 -7.30
N GLU A 540 1.35 -16.71 -6.92
CA GLU A 540 2.36 -15.70 -6.60
C GLU A 540 2.93 -15.09 -7.89
N SER A 541 3.35 -15.91 -8.85
CA SER A 541 3.78 -15.42 -10.17
C SER A 541 2.62 -14.76 -10.93
N THR A 542 1.39 -15.26 -10.79
CA THR A 542 0.19 -14.61 -11.36
C THR A 542 0.01 -13.20 -10.80
N LEU A 543 -0.02 -13.03 -9.47
CA LEU A 543 -0.16 -11.71 -8.85
C LEU A 543 1.02 -10.79 -9.17
N LYS A 544 2.26 -11.33 -9.16
CA LYS A 544 3.47 -10.59 -9.53
C LYS A 544 3.34 -10.07 -10.97
N LEU A 545 3.01 -10.91 -11.95
CA LEU A 545 2.80 -10.51 -13.34
C LEU A 545 1.75 -9.42 -13.49
N LEU A 546 0.54 -9.63 -12.94
CA LEU A 546 -0.55 -8.67 -13.05
C LEU A 546 -0.20 -7.31 -12.42
N SER A 547 0.59 -7.31 -11.34
CA SER A 547 1.13 -6.08 -10.74
C SER A 547 2.15 -5.36 -11.63
N ARG A 548 2.98 -6.09 -12.39
CA ARG A 548 3.96 -5.52 -13.35
C ARG A 548 3.27 -4.90 -14.55
N LEU A 549 2.23 -5.57 -15.06
CA LEU A 549 1.38 -5.09 -16.15
C LEU A 549 0.34 -4.05 -15.70
N THR A 550 0.44 -3.55 -14.45
CA THR A 550 -0.43 -2.51 -13.88
C THR A 550 -1.92 -2.82 -13.99
N PHE A 551 -2.29 -4.12 -13.98
CA PHE A 551 -3.65 -4.60 -14.14
C PHE A 551 -4.40 -4.04 -15.39
N LEU A 552 -3.68 -3.68 -16.46
CA LEU A 552 -4.25 -3.17 -17.71
C LEU A 552 -4.57 -4.32 -18.70
N PRO A 553 -5.80 -4.45 -19.22
CA PRO A 553 -6.17 -5.56 -20.10
C PRO A 553 -5.30 -5.68 -21.35
N LEU A 554 -4.91 -4.57 -22.00
CA LEU A 554 -4.03 -4.63 -23.18
C LEU A 554 -2.68 -5.30 -22.89
N ALA A 555 -2.04 -4.91 -21.79
CA ALA A 555 -0.75 -5.45 -21.37
C ALA A 555 -0.86 -6.93 -20.94
N ILE A 556 -1.99 -7.30 -20.33
CA ILE A 556 -2.31 -8.69 -19.97
C ILE A 556 -2.52 -9.57 -21.22
N VAL A 557 -3.21 -9.06 -22.25
CA VAL A 557 -3.41 -9.79 -23.51
C VAL A 557 -2.09 -9.92 -24.29
N GLN A 558 -1.29 -8.87 -24.37
CA GLN A 558 0.05 -8.91 -25.00
C GLN A 558 0.96 -9.96 -24.32
N ALA A 559 1.05 -9.93 -22.99
CA ALA A 559 1.80 -10.92 -22.22
C ALA A 559 1.28 -12.35 -22.43
N ALA A 560 -0.04 -12.54 -22.48
CA ALA A 560 -0.64 -13.84 -22.75
C ALA A 560 -0.32 -14.35 -24.16
N SER A 561 -0.31 -13.48 -25.18
CA SER A 561 0.09 -13.85 -26.54
C SER A 561 1.54 -14.33 -26.57
N PHE A 562 2.46 -13.54 -26.02
CA PHE A 562 3.88 -13.92 -25.90
C PHE A 562 4.08 -15.27 -25.18
N ILE A 563 3.35 -15.50 -24.09
CA ILE A 563 3.38 -16.77 -23.33
C ILE A 563 2.88 -17.94 -24.17
N ASN A 564 1.78 -17.77 -24.91
CA ASN A 564 1.21 -18.79 -25.79
C ASN A 564 2.15 -19.13 -26.96
N GLU A 565 2.81 -18.12 -27.53
CA GLU A 565 3.66 -18.25 -28.72
C GLU A 565 5.05 -18.82 -28.40
N ASN A 566 5.64 -18.43 -27.26
CA ASN A 566 6.98 -18.83 -26.85
C ASN A 566 7.01 -19.98 -25.82
N GLY A 567 5.87 -20.41 -25.30
CA GLY A 567 5.76 -21.51 -24.33
C GLY A 567 6.44 -21.24 -22.97
N THR A 568 6.64 -19.97 -22.61
CA THR A 568 7.31 -19.58 -21.36
C THR A 568 6.37 -19.61 -20.14
N THR A 569 6.93 -19.67 -18.93
CA THR A 569 6.14 -19.64 -17.69
C THR A 569 5.81 -18.21 -17.27
N LEU A 570 4.79 -18.03 -16.42
CA LEU A 570 4.50 -16.73 -15.79
C LEU A 570 5.70 -16.18 -15.03
N ALA A 571 6.46 -17.05 -14.34
CA ALA A 571 7.69 -16.68 -13.66
C ALA A 571 8.77 -16.20 -14.65
N GLY A 572 9.02 -16.95 -15.73
CA GLY A 572 10.00 -16.59 -16.76
C GLY A 572 9.68 -15.29 -17.47
N TYR A 573 8.41 -15.04 -17.83
CA TYR A 573 7.99 -13.76 -18.41
C TYR A 573 8.16 -12.59 -17.41
N VAL A 574 7.94 -12.83 -16.12
CA VAL A 574 8.21 -11.83 -15.07
C VAL A 574 9.71 -11.60 -14.87
N GLU A 575 10.56 -12.62 -15.01
CA GLU A 575 12.02 -12.47 -14.97
C GLU A 575 12.55 -11.63 -16.14
N LEU A 576 11.95 -11.76 -17.33
CA LEU A 576 12.28 -10.90 -18.47
C LEU A 576 11.78 -9.45 -18.26
N LEU A 577 10.61 -9.25 -17.62
CA LEU A 577 10.05 -7.92 -17.29
C LEU A 577 10.74 -7.18 -16.12
N ASP A 578 11.34 -7.91 -15.18
CA ASP A 578 12.13 -7.36 -14.06
C ASP A 578 13.65 -7.48 -14.31
N GLY A 579 14.05 -7.94 -15.50
CA GLY A 579 15.44 -8.15 -15.92
C GLY A 579 16.12 -6.85 -16.40
N GLN A 580 16.78 -6.89 -17.55
CA GLN A 580 17.33 -5.66 -18.15
C GLN A 580 16.19 -4.78 -18.67
N GLU A 581 16.34 -3.46 -18.50
CA GLU A 581 15.33 -2.49 -18.91
C GLU A 581 15.01 -2.58 -20.42
N GLN A 582 16.01 -2.90 -21.25
CA GLN A 582 15.83 -3.18 -22.68
C GLN A 582 14.93 -4.40 -22.92
N SER A 583 15.09 -5.50 -22.18
CA SER A 583 14.24 -6.70 -22.34
C SER A 583 12.78 -6.40 -22.02
N ALA A 584 12.51 -5.67 -20.94
CA ALA A 584 11.16 -5.23 -20.60
C ALA A 584 10.56 -4.27 -21.64
N ILE A 585 11.42 -3.47 -22.29
CA ILE A 585 11.06 -2.55 -23.38
C ILE A 585 10.69 -3.32 -24.66
N ASP A 586 11.50 -4.29 -25.07
CA ASP A 586 11.30 -5.07 -26.29
C ASP A 586 9.98 -5.86 -26.19
N LEU A 587 9.74 -6.53 -25.06
CA LEU A 587 8.50 -7.27 -24.76
C LEU A 587 7.23 -6.42 -24.78
N LEU A 588 7.32 -5.12 -24.40
CA LEU A 588 6.21 -4.17 -24.46
C LEU A 588 6.06 -3.50 -25.84
N SER A 589 7.02 -3.72 -26.73
CA SER A 589 7.11 -3.18 -28.09
C SER A 589 6.76 -4.20 -29.18
N GLU A 590 6.71 -5.50 -28.85
CA GLU A 590 6.22 -6.56 -29.76
C GLU A 590 4.73 -6.39 -30.12
N ASP A 591 4.41 -6.80 -31.35
CA ASP A 591 3.08 -6.73 -31.97
C ASP A 591 2.39 -8.10 -31.88
N PHE A 592 1.06 -8.13 -31.80
CA PHE A 592 0.26 -9.35 -31.60
C PHE A 592 -1.13 -9.21 -32.25
N GLU A 593 -1.85 -10.31 -32.50
CA GLU A 593 -3.18 -10.24 -33.10
C GLU A 593 -4.28 -9.85 -32.10
N ASP A 594 -4.89 -8.67 -32.28
CA ASP A 594 -6.14 -8.26 -31.62
C ASP A 594 -7.25 -8.04 -32.65
N LYS A 595 -8.26 -8.92 -32.65
CA LYS A 595 -9.45 -8.81 -33.52
C LYS A 595 -10.41 -7.68 -33.14
N GLY A 596 -10.21 -7.05 -31.99
CA GLY A 596 -11.02 -5.96 -31.44
C GLY A 596 -10.54 -4.54 -31.78
N ARG A 597 -9.73 -4.38 -32.84
CA ARG A 597 -9.09 -3.12 -33.26
C ARG A 597 -9.14 -2.88 -34.77
N TYR A 598 -8.90 -1.64 -35.18
CA TYR A 598 -8.78 -1.25 -36.60
C TYR A 598 -7.49 -1.84 -37.22
N LYS A 599 -7.61 -2.47 -38.39
CA LYS A 599 -6.53 -3.20 -39.09
C LYS A 599 -5.30 -2.34 -39.47
N SER A 600 -5.41 -1.01 -39.40
CA SER A 600 -4.34 -0.04 -39.67
C SER A 600 -3.44 0.24 -38.46
N ILE A 601 -3.82 -0.19 -37.25
CA ILE A 601 -3.14 0.18 -35.99
C ILE A 601 -2.35 -1.02 -35.45
N ARG A 602 -1.03 -0.87 -35.31
CA ARG A 602 -0.16 -1.87 -34.65
C ARG A 602 -0.46 -1.97 -33.15
N ASN A 603 -0.42 -3.17 -32.60
CA ASN A 603 -0.96 -3.48 -31.27
C ASN A 603 -0.08 -3.28 -30.03
N PRO A 604 1.22 -2.94 -30.07
CA PRO A 604 2.04 -2.80 -28.85
C PRO A 604 1.45 -1.84 -27.80
N VAL A 605 1.67 -2.18 -26.53
CA VAL A 605 1.47 -1.23 -25.41
C VAL A 605 2.31 0.03 -25.63
N ALA A 606 3.53 -0.09 -26.17
CA ALA A 606 4.43 1.03 -26.45
C ALA A 606 3.85 2.04 -27.46
N THR A 607 3.29 1.60 -28.59
CA THR A 607 2.66 2.51 -29.57
C THR A 607 1.44 3.20 -28.97
N THR A 608 0.64 2.45 -28.20
CA THR A 608 -0.54 2.96 -27.51
C THR A 608 -0.19 4.08 -26.51
N TRP A 609 1.01 4.04 -25.90
CA TRP A 609 1.54 5.15 -25.09
C TRP A 609 2.06 6.31 -25.95
N LEU A 610 2.87 6.03 -26.98
CA LEU A 610 3.60 7.02 -27.77
C LEU A 610 2.67 8.08 -28.38
N THR A 611 1.57 7.68 -29.02
CA THR A 611 0.59 8.62 -29.60
C THR A 611 0.09 9.64 -28.57
N SER A 612 -0.15 9.20 -27.33
CA SER A 612 -0.60 10.10 -26.26
C SER A 612 0.51 10.96 -25.68
N PHE A 613 1.77 10.50 -25.69
CA PHE A 613 2.92 11.34 -25.37
C PHE A 613 3.14 12.44 -26.43
N GLU A 614 2.97 12.13 -27.71
CA GLU A 614 3.09 13.10 -28.80
C GLU A 614 2.00 14.18 -28.74
N GLN A 615 0.75 13.79 -28.49
CA GLN A 615 -0.35 14.74 -28.21
C GLN A 615 -0.09 15.63 -26.99
N ILE A 616 0.48 15.08 -25.90
CA ILE A 616 0.89 15.86 -24.72
C ILE A 616 1.98 16.88 -25.10
N ARG A 617 3.01 16.44 -25.84
CA ARG A 617 4.14 17.28 -26.27
C ARG A 617 3.70 18.43 -27.19
N GLN A 618 2.74 18.18 -28.09
CA GLN A 618 2.13 19.22 -28.94
C GLN A 618 1.30 20.22 -28.12
N GLN A 619 0.52 19.75 -27.14
CA GLN A 619 -0.35 20.61 -26.33
C GLN A 619 0.40 21.41 -25.25
N ASN A 620 1.49 20.87 -24.70
CA ASN A 620 2.27 21.51 -23.62
C ASN A 620 3.67 20.88 -23.51
N CYS A 621 4.71 21.58 -23.99
CA CYS A 621 6.10 21.10 -23.92
C CYS A 621 6.56 20.81 -22.48
N LEU A 622 6.23 21.69 -21.51
CA LEU A 622 6.59 21.53 -20.11
C LEU A 622 6.02 20.24 -19.49
N ALA A 623 4.84 19.79 -19.94
CA ALA A 623 4.27 18.51 -19.52
C ALA A 623 5.09 17.33 -20.06
N ALA A 624 5.60 17.40 -21.29
CA ALA A 624 6.52 16.40 -21.83
C ALA A 624 7.89 16.43 -21.12
N ASP A 625 8.44 17.63 -20.87
CA ASP A 625 9.69 17.81 -20.11
C ASP A 625 9.57 17.24 -18.69
N TYR A 626 8.44 17.44 -18.03
CA TYR A 626 8.15 16.84 -16.71
C TYR A 626 8.06 15.31 -16.77
N LEU A 627 7.53 14.71 -17.84
CA LEU A 627 7.59 13.25 -18.02
C LEU A 627 9.04 12.76 -18.19
N CYS A 628 9.83 13.41 -19.04
CA CYS A 628 11.24 13.08 -19.27
C CYS A 628 12.09 13.24 -18.00
N PHE A 629 11.80 14.27 -17.19
CA PHE A 629 12.40 14.48 -15.88
C PHE A 629 12.03 13.37 -14.90
N MET A 630 10.73 13.07 -14.73
CA MET A 630 10.24 12.02 -13.82
C MET A 630 10.68 10.62 -14.24
N ALA A 631 10.89 10.38 -15.54
CA ALA A 631 11.48 9.15 -16.09
C ALA A 631 12.93 8.87 -15.62
N CYS A 632 13.62 9.85 -15.03
CA CYS A 632 14.92 9.64 -14.40
C CYS A 632 14.84 9.36 -12.88
N LEU A 633 13.69 9.63 -12.26
CA LEU A 633 13.46 9.48 -10.82
C LEU A 633 12.91 8.09 -10.45
N GLN A 634 12.58 7.88 -9.17
CA GLN A 634 11.70 6.78 -8.78
C GLN A 634 10.28 7.05 -9.28
N GLU A 635 9.56 5.99 -9.68
CA GLU A 635 8.20 6.09 -10.24
C GLU A 635 7.14 6.65 -9.27
N LYS A 636 7.43 6.74 -7.96
CA LYS A 636 6.46 7.04 -6.90
C LYS A 636 7.00 8.06 -5.90
N ASP A 637 6.09 8.75 -5.23
CA ASP A 637 6.37 9.68 -4.13
C ASP A 637 7.17 10.94 -4.55
N ILE A 638 7.08 11.33 -5.83
CA ILE A 638 7.83 12.45 -6.41
C ILE A 638 7.25 13.76 -5.87
N LEU A 639 8.03 14.53 -5.10
CA LEU A 639 7.64 15.89 -4.69
C LEU A 639 7.57 16.82 -5.91
N ALA A 640 6.46 17.55 -6.07
CA ALA A 640 6.32 18.53 -7.13
C ALA A 640 7.37 19.67 -7.06
N SER A 641 7.93 19.94 -5.87
CA SER A 641 9.02 20.89 -5.64
C SER A 641 10.39 20.44 -6.17
N LEU A 642 10.57 19.15 -6.50
CA LEU A 642 11.79 18.65 -7.16
C LEU A 642 11.76 18.87 -8.67
N LEU A 643 10.60 19.12 -9.27
CA LEU A 643 10.47 19.40 -10.71
C LEU A 643 11.05 20.79 -11.06
N PRO A 644 11.51 21.00 -12.31
CA PRO A 644 11.93 22.32 -12.77
C PRO A 644 10.84 23.39 -12.58
N PRO A 645 11.17 24.58 -12.06
CA PRO A 645 10.21 25.62 -11.74
C PRO A 645 9.65 26.24 -13.03
N SER A 646 8.39 26.60 -12.95
CA SER A 646 7.63 27.31 -13.97
C SER A 646 6.59 28.18 -13.22
N PRO A 647 6.05 29.27 -13.80
CA PRO A 647 4.99 30.02 -13.14
C PRO A 647 3.87 29.08 -12.67
N ASN A 648 3.40 29.23 -11.43
CA ASN A 648 2.54 28.23 -10.76
C ASN A 648 1.35 27.77 -11.61
N VAL A 649 0.77 28.67 -12.41
CA VAL A 649 -0.31 28.38 -13.36
C VAL A 649 0.11 27.39 -14.46
N GLU A 650 1.30 27.55 -15.05
CA GLU A 650 1.81 26.65 -16.09
C GLU A 650 2.28 25.31 -15.51
N GLN A 651 2.89 25.30 -14.32
CA GLN A 651 3.18 24.05 -13.60
C GLN A 651 1.90 23.28 -13.29
N GLN A 652 0.84 23.94 -12.81
CA GLN A 652 -0.45 23.31 -12.55
C GLN A 652 -1.16 22.84 -13.83
N LYS A 653 -1.08 23.61 -14.94
CA LYS A 653 -1.57 23.16 -16.25
C LYS A 653 -0.84 21.91 -16.74
N ALA A 654 0.49 21.87 -16.64
CA ALA A 654 1.29 20.73 -17.06
C ALA A 654 0.96 19.47 -16.24
N ILE A 655 1.01 19.55 -14.90
CA ILE A 655 0.64 18.43 -14.00
C ILE A 655 -0.83 18.02 -14.22
N GLY A 656 -1.73 18.99 -14.45
CA GLY A 656 -3.13 18.76 -14.79
C GLY A 656 -3.34 18.02 -16.10
N LEU A 657 -2.56 18.34 -17.14
CA LEU A 657 -2.57 17.64 -18.42
C LEU A 657 -2.10 16.19 -18.25
N LEU A 658 -0.96 15.96 -17.57
CA LEU A 658 -0.47 14.61 -17.27
C LEU A 658 -1.48 13.78 -16.45
N SER A 659 -2.20 14.44 -15.53
CA SER A 659 -3.28 13.84 -14.75
C SER A 659 -4.53 13.53 -15.58
N SER A 660 -4.83 14.35 -16.61
CA SER A 660 -5.96 14.17 -17.53
C SER A 660 -5.81 12.93 -18.42
N TYR A 661 -4.60 12.66 -18.92
CA TYR A 661 -4.22 11.44 -19.63
C TYR A 661 -3.96 10.24 -18.67
N SER A 662 -3.99 10.48 -17.35
CA SER A 662 -3.67 9.51 -16.30
C SER A 662 -2.25 8.93 -16.37
N PHE A 663 -1.30 9.68 -16.93
CA PHE A 663 0.13 9.33 -16.94
C PHE A 663 0.77 9.54 -15.57
N VAL A 664 0.26 10.52 -14.83
CA VAL A 664 0.67 10.89 -13.48
C VAL A 664 -0.57 10.95 -12.59
N ARG A 665 -0.42 10.58 -11.32
CA ARG A 665 -1.47 10.66 -10.29
C ARG A 665 -0.98 11.54 -9.13
N PRO A 666 -1.64 12.67 -8.82
CA PRO A 666 -1.39 13.38 -7.58
C PRO A 666 -1.95 12.58 -6.39
N ARG A 667 -1.21 12.54 -5.29
CA ARG A 667 -1.71 12.08 -3.98
C ARG A 667 -2.50 13.22 -3.33
N HIS A 668 -3.58 12.89 -2.63
CA HIS A 668 -4.42 13.89 -1.97
C HIS A 668 -3.64 14.59 -0.85
N GLY A 669 -3.65 15.93 -0.81
CA GLY A 669 -3.01 16.75 0.23
C GLY A 669 -1.54 17.11 -0.05
N ASP A 670 -0.70 16.12 -0.33
CA ASP A 670 0.73 16.20 0.03
C ASP A 670 1.70 16.70 -1.07
N SER A 671 1.23 17.36 -2.13
CA SER A 671 2.08 17.84 -3.25
C SER A 671 2.98 16.76 -3.90
N ARG A 672 2.60 15.49 -3.79
CA ARG A 672 3.32 14.31 -4.26
C ARG A 672 2.66 13.70 -5.49
N LEU A 673 3.48 13.21 -6.41
CA LEU A 673 3.10 12.65 -7.70
C LEU A 673 3.58 11.21 -7.81
N ASP A 674 2.73 10.33 -8.32
CA ASP A 674 3.10 8.98 -8.77
C ASP A 674 3.02 8.91 -10.29
N MET A 675 4.12 8.55 -10.96
CA MET A 675 4.16 8.26 -12.39
C MET A 675 3.78 6.79 -12.62
N HIS A 676 2.95 6.52 -13.62
CA HIS A 676 2.50 5.15 -13.91
C HIS A 676 3.68 4.29 -14.46
N ARG A 677 3.95 3.09 -13.90
CA ARG A 677 5.16 2.29 -14.24
C ARG A 677 5.38 2.09 -15.75
N LEU A 678 4.34 1.73 -16.50
CA LEU A 678 4.47 1.54 -17.95
C LEU A 678 4.73 2.86 -18.71
N VAL A 679 4.28 4.00 -18.18
CA VAL A 679 4.58 5.33 -18.73
C VAL A 679 6.04 5.69 -18.43
N HIS A 680 6.53 5.42 -17.22
CA HIS A 680 7.93 5.59 -16.83
C HIS A 680 8.87 4.79 -17.74
N LEU A 681 8.63 3.48 -17.91
CA LEU A 681 9.40 2.62 -18.82
C LEU A 681 9.33 3.09 -20.29
N ALA A 682 8.15 3.44 -20.80
CA ALA A 682 7.99 3.86 -22.19
C ALA A 682 8.63 5.24 -22.47
N THR A 683 8.59 6.19 -21.53
CA THR A 683 9.33 7.45 -21.64
C THR A 683 10.84 7.21 -21.68
N ARG A 684 11.36 6.29 -20.86
CA ARG A 684 12.78 5.91 -20.86
C ARG A 684 13.22 5.25 -22.17
N ASN A 685 12.40 4.35 -22.72
CA ASN A 685 12.60 3.78 -24.06
C ASN A 685 12.69 4.86 -25.13
N TRP A 686 11.70 5.74 -25.19
CA TRP A 686 11.65 6.80 -26.20
C TRP A 686 12.86 7.75 -26.11
N LEU A 687 13.27 8.11 -24.89
CA LEU A 687 14.51 8.87 -24.67
C LEU A 687 15.77 8.10 -25.10
N GLN A 688 15.79 6.76 -24.96
CA GLN A 688 16.91 5.93 -25.39
C GLN A 688 16.96 5.79 -26.92
N SER A 689 15.82 5.62 -27.59
CA SER A 689 15.74 5.46 -29.04
C SER A 689 16.09 6.74 -29.83
N ILE A 690 15.91 7.92 -29.22
CA ILE A 690 16.40 9.21 -29.76
C ILE A 690 17.80 9.59 -29.26
N GLY A 691 18.43 8.78 -28.39
CA GLY A 691 19.77 9.00 -27.83
C GLY A 691 19.86 9.91 -26.59
N SER A 692 18.83 10.74 -26.32
CA SER A 692 18.85 11.75 -25.25
C SER A 692 18.66 11.22 -23.82
N LEU A 693 18.46 9.93 -23.57
CA LEU A 693 18.25 9.40 -22.21
C LEU A 693 19.42 9.73 -21.26
N ARG A 694 20.67 9.65 -21.75
CA ARG A 694 21.84 10.04 -20.93
C ARG A 694 21.85 11.54 -20.63
N GLU A 695 21.48 12.37 -21.60
CA GLU A 695 21.42 13.83 -21.45
C GLU A 695 20.40 14.23 -20.36
N TRP A 696 19.23 13.59 -20.36
CA TRP A 696 18.21 13.78 -19.33
C TRP A 696 18.65 13.28 -17.95
N GLN A 697 19.29 12.10 -17.87
CA GLN A 697 19.83 11.61 -16.59
C GLN A 697 20.88 12.57 -15.99
N LEU A 698 21.77 13.11 -16.83
CA LEU A 698 22.76 14.10 -16.42
C LEU A 698 22.12 15.44 -16.03
N HIS A 699 21.14 15.93 -16.79
CA HIS A 699 20.38 17.14 -16.46
C HIS A 699 19.68 17.01 -15.11
N VAL A 700 19.00 15.89 -14.88
CA VAL A 700 18.30 15.60 -13.62
C VAL A 700 19.27 15.47 -12.44
N LEU A 701 20.45 14.86 -12.63
CA LEU A 701 21.50 14.80 -11.60
C LEU A 701 21.95 16.20 -11.19
N ARG A 702 22.29 17.06 -12.16
CA ARG A 702 22.68 18.46 -11.90
C ARG A 702 21.58 19.24 -11.20
N TRP A 703 20.33 19.07 -11.66
CA TRP A 703 19.16 19.70 -11.06
C TRP A 703 18.97 19.31 -9.60
N LEU A 704 19.02 18.00 -9.31
CA LEU A 704 18.91 17.49 -7.94
C LEU A 704 20.06 17.97 -7.06
N ASN A 705 21.29 18.11 -7.56
CA ASN A 705 22.39 18.70 -6.77
C ASN A 705 22.09 20.16 -6.38
N ALA A 706 21.62 20.96 -7.35
CA ALA A 706 21.33 22.38 -7.17
C ALA A 706 20.06 22.67 -6.35
N ARG A 707 19.14 21.69 -6.22
CA ARG A 707 17.86 21.83 -5.49
C ARG A 707 17.64 20.81 -4.38
N PHE A 708 18.68 20.07 -3.97
CA PHE A 708 18.60 19.21 -2.80
C PHE A 708 18.28 20.08 -1.55
N PRO A 709 17.34 19.67 -0.69
CA PRO A 709 17.06 20.40 0.55
C PRO A 709 18.31 20.52 1.42
N ASN A 710 18.36 21.53 2.29
CA ASN A 710 19.42 21.64 3.30
C ASN A 710 19.49 20.33 4.10
N THR A 711 20.69 19.79 4.33
CA THR A 711 20.91 18.49 4.99
C THR A 711 20.59 18.52 6.49
N ASP A 712 20.41 19.70 7.09
CA ASP A 712 20.06 19.86 8.50
C ASP A 712 18.80 19.07 8.91
N ILE A 713 18.77 18.66 10.17
CA ILE A 713 17.69 17.87 10.77
C ILE A 713 16.33 18.59 10.71
N MET A 714 16.29 19.92 10.71
CA MET A 714 15.04 20.69 10.58
C MET A 714 14.36 20.54 9.20
N TYR A 715 15.08 20.10 8.17
CA TYR A 715 14.55 19.84 6.82
C TYR A 715 14.31 18.35 6.53
N ARG A 716 14.36 17.50 7.57
CA ARG A 716 14.42 16.04 7.44
C ARG A 716 13.32 15.41 6.59
N ASP A 717 12.07 15.85 6.71
CA ASP A 717 10.99 15.27 5.89
C ASP A 717 11.13 15.61 4.40
N GLN A 718 11.78 16.74 4.07
CA GLN A 718 12.04 17.17 2.69
C GLN A 718 13.18 16.36 2.08
N TRP A 719 14.32 16.21 2.77
CA TRP A 719 15.43 15.41 2.24
C TRP A 719 15.14 13.91 2.29
N ARG A 720 14.43 13.38 3.29
CA ARG A 720 14.02 11.96 3.31
C ARG A 720 13.11 11.60 2.14
N ALA A 721 12.23 12.51 1.71
CA ALA A 721 11.43 12.31 0.49
C ALA A 721 12.27 12.45 -0.80
N SER A 722 13.38 13.19 -0.77
CA SER A 722 14.25 13.44 -1.93
C SER A 722 15.31 12.35 -2.17
N VAL A 723 15.87 11.77 -1.10
CA VAL A 723 16.95 10.77 -1.13
C VAL A 723 16.66 9.56 -2.05
N PRO A 724 15.46 8.94 -2.07
CA PRO A 724 15.17 7.82 -2.96
C PRO A 724 15.29 8.15 -4.46
N HIS A 725 14.96 9.40 -4.83
CA HIS A 725 15.07 9.89 -6.21
C HIS A 725 16.54 10.16 -6.58
N VAL A 726 17.31 10.75 -5.68
CA VAL A 726 18.76 10.94 -5.85
C VAL A 726 19.48 9.60 -6.02
N ILE A 727 19.21 8.62 -5.16
CA ILE A 727 19.82 7.27 -5.26
C ILE A 727 19.48 6.62 -6.60
N ARG A 728 18.24 6.76 -7.11
CA ARG A 728 17.86 6.25 -8.43
C ARG A 728 18.68 6.90 -9.55
N VAL A 729 18.86 8.21 -9.53
CA VAL A 729 19.64 8.96 -10.55
C VAL A 729 21.13 8.61 -10.50
N LEU A 730 21.70 8.50 -9.29
CA LEU A 730 23.08 8.03 -9.08
C LEU A 730 23.29 6.57 -9.55
N THR A 731 22.26 5.73 -9.47
CA THR A 731 22.31 4.33 -9.97
C THR A 731 22.19 4.24 -11.49
N LEU A 732 21.56 5.24 -12.14
CA LEU A 732 21.36 5.27 -13.58
C LEU A 732 22.54 5.89 -14.35
N THR A 733 23.18 6.91 -13.76
CA THR A 733 24.40 7.53 -14.30
C THR A 733 25.63 6.68 -13.96
N LYS A 734 26.63 6.63 -14.85
CA LYS A 734 27.80 5.79 -14.63
C LYS A 734 28.65 6.31 -13.46
N LYS A 735 29.40 5.41 -12.81
CA LYS A 735 30.34 5.81 -11.74
C LYS A 735 31.59 6.46 -12.31
N GLU A 736 31.94 6.09 -13.53
CA GLU A 736 33.08 6.58 -14.30
C GLU A 736 32.77 7.88 -15.06
N ASP A 737 31.54 8.41 -14.98
CA ASP A 737 31.20 9.71 -15.58
C ASP A 737 31.81 10.84 -14.71
N PRO A 738 32.74 11.66 -15.24
CA PRO A 738 33.47 12.66 -14.47
C PRO A 738 32.61 13.91 -14.20
N ILE A 739 31.75 13.82 -13.19
CA ILE A 739 30.72 14.82 -12.88
C ILE A 739 30.90 15.35 -11.44
N PRO A 740 31.29 16.63 -11.24
CA PRO A 740 31.38 17.25 -9.91
C PRO A 740 30.10 17.09 -9.10
N GLU A 741 28.95 17.27 -9.75
CA GLU A 741 27.62 17.19 -9.14
C GLU A 741 27.27 15.77 -8.62
N ARG A 742 27.95 14.72 -9.09
CA ARG A 742 27.80 13.34 -8.55
C ARG A 742 28.41 13.26 -7.16
N VAL A 743 29.63 13.77 -7.00
CA VAL A 743 30.38 13.79 -5.74
C VAL A 743 29.62 14.60 -4.68
N HIS A 744 29.21 15.83 -5.01
CA HIS A 744 28.42 16.67 -4.11
C HIS A 744 27.11 16.01 -3.66
N LEU A 745 26.42 15.26 -4.54
CA LEU A 745 25.21 14.51 -4.16
C LEU A 745 25.53 13.31 -3.26
N LEU A 746 26.59 12.55 -3.54
CA LEU A 746 27.02 11.42 -2.72
C LEU A 746 27.37 11.86 -1.29
N LEU A 747 28.08 12.99 -1.13
CA LEU A 747 28.36 13.59 0.19
C LEU A 747 27.06 14.01 0.90
N LYS A 748 26.20 14.82 0.24
CA LYS A 748 24.91 15.27 0.81
C LYS A 748 24.04 14.12 1.31
N ILE A 749 23.92 13.02 0.54
CA ILE A 749 23.12 11.87 0.99
C ILE A 749 23.83 11.05 2.07
N ALA A 750 25.16 10.98 2.07
CA ALA A 750 25.92 10.34 3.14
C ALA A 750 25.70 11.08 4.48
N ASP A 751 25.74 12.42 4.47
CA ASP A 751 25.46 13.26 5.64
C ASP A 751 24.01 13.07 6.14
N CYS A 752 23.02 13.09 5.23
CA CYS A 752 21.64 12.75 5.58
C CYS A 752 21.54 11.37 6.24
N GLN A 753 22.26 10.36 5.75
CA GLN A 753 22.27 9.01 6.31
C GLN A 753 22.97 8.95 7.70
N VAL A 754 24.01 9.76 7.93
CA VAL A 754 24.64 9.94 9.25
C VAL A 754 23.69 10.64 10.24
N ILE A 755 22.95 11.65 9.79
CA ILE A 755 21.96 12.41 10.59
C ILE A 755 20.74 11.54 10.93
N ASP A 756 20.34 10.62 10.05
CA ASP A 756 19.25 9.66 10.28
C ASP A 756 19.70 8.40 11.07
N GLY A 757 20.95 8.37 11.57
CA GLY A 757 21.53 7.26 12.32
C GLY A 757 21.96 6.03 11.49
N ARG A 758 21.70 6.02 10.18
CA ARG A 758 22.03 4.92 9.24
C ARG A 758 23.48 4.99 8.76
N ASN A 759 24.40 5.06 9.72
CA ASN A 759 25.85 5.17 9.51
C ASN A 759 26.44 4.10 8.56
N LYS A 760 25.85 2.88 8.52
CA LYS A 760 26.23 1.80 7.60
C LYS A 760 25.88 2.08 6.13
N GLU A 761 24.81 2.85 5.87
CA GLU A 761 24.43 3.27 4.53
C GLU A 761 25.30 4.45 4.08
N ALA A 762 25.61 5.38 5.00
CA ALA A 762 26.55 6.47 4.75
C ALA A 762 27.96 5.98 4.36
N GLU A 763 28.44 4.90 4.98
CA GLU A 763 29.73 4.26 4.68
C GLU A 763 29.88 3.88 3.19
N PHE A 764 28.80 3.44 2.53
CA PHE A 764 28.81 3.17 1.09
C PHE A 764 28.93 4.45 0.26
N PHE A 765 28.16 5.49 0.58
CA PHE A 765 28.13 6.74 -0.17
C PHE A 765 29.41 7.56 -0.02
N TYR A 766 30.03 7.60 1.17
CA TYR A 766 31.34 8.23 1.36
C TYR A 766 32.45 7.50 0.58
N ILE A 767 32.47 6.16 0.60
CA ILE A 767 33.46 5.38 -0.17
C ILE A 767 33.34 5.65 -1.68
N GLU A 768 32.10 5.73 -2.21
CA GLU A 768 31.91 6.08 -3.61
C GLU A 768 32.26 7.55 -3.91
N ALA A 769 31.95 8.48 -3.00
CA ALA A 769 32.34 9.89 -3.14
C ALA A 769 33.87 10.05 -3.23
N ILE A 770 34.61 9.35 -2.36
CA ILE A 770 36.08 9.29 -2.39
C ILE A 770 36.53 8.75 -3.74
N GLN A 771 36.13 7.53 -4.13
CA GLN A 771 36.60 6.89 -5.37
C GLN A 771 36.36 7.73 -6.64
N VAL A 772 35.21 8.40 -6.73
CA VAL A 772 34.90 9.31 -7.85
C VAL A 772 35.77 10.58 -7.79
N SER A 773 36.02 11.14 -6.60
CA SER A 773 36.90 12.31 -6.40
C SER A 773 38.37 11.99 -6.69
N GLU A 774 38.87 10.83 -6.23
CA GLU A 774 40.21 10.32 -6.55
C GLU A 774 40.43 10.23 -8.07
N THR A 775 39.39 9.80 -8.80
CA THR A 775 39.41 9.67 -10.27
C THR A 775 39.29 11.02 -10.99
N LEU A 776 38.54 11.97 -10.42
CA LEU A 776 38.27 13.29 -10.99
C LEU A 776 39.41 14.30 -10.79
N TYR A 777 39.95 14.34 -9.58
CA TYR A 777 40.76 15.44 -9.06
C TYR A 777 42.06 14.96 -8.39
N GLY A 778 42.28 13.65 -8.32
CA GLY A 778 43.35 13.03 -7.54
C GLY A 778 42.94 12.74 -6.09
N PRO A 779 43.68 11.87 -5.38
CA PRO A 779 43.38 11.49 -4.00
C PRO A 779 43.53 12.64 -3.00
N ASP A 780 44.29 13.66 -3.41
CA ASP A 780 44.63 14.83 -2.62
C ASP A 780 43.61 15.98 -2.78
N SER A 781 42.38 15.66 -3.18
CA SER A 781 41.31 16.63 -3.49
C SER A 781 40.40 16.92 -2.30
N LEU A 782 39.86 18.15 -2.22
CA LEU A 782 39.01 18.60 -1.11
C LEU A 782 37.78 17.69 -0.92
N ASP A 783 37.16 17.22 -2.01
CA ASP A 783 36.02 16.30 -1.93
C ASP A 783 36.41 14.90 -1.43
N ALA A 784 37.59 14.38 -1.83
CA ALA A 784 38.11 13.12 -1.31
C ALA A 784 38.39 13.24 0.20
N PHE A 785 38.92 14.39 0.65
CA PHE A 785 39.10 14.68 2.08
C PHE A 785 37.77 14.85 2.84
N ALA A 786 36.77 15.52 2.26
CA ALA A 786 35.43 15.64 2.86
C ALA A 786 34.75 14.27 3.03
N GLY A 787 34.82 13.42 1.99
CA GLY A 787 34.34 12.03 2.05
C GLY A 787 35.11 11.18 3.08
N THR A 788 36.43 11.37 3.17
CA THR A 788 37.30 10.69 4.14
C THR A 788 36.95 11.07 5.58
N TYR A 789 36.75 12.37 5.85
CA TYR A 789 36.26 12.85 7.15
C TYR A 789 34.89 12.25 7.50
N GLY A 790 33.91 12.33 6.60
CA GLY A 790 32.58 11.75 6.81
C GLY A 790 32.64 10.25 7.12
N LEU A 791 33.53 9.51 6.45
CA LEU A 791 33.80 8.10 6.72
C LEU A 791 34.44 7.86 8.10
N VAL A 792 35.42 8.68 8.52
CA VAL A 792 35.99 8.66 9.89
C VAL A 792 34.93 8.93 10.95
N THR A 793 34.03 9.88 10.70
CA THR A 793 32.90 10.23 11.58
C THR A 793 31.88 9.09 11.67
N SER A 794 31.52 8.47 10.55
CA SER A 794 30.67 7.27 10.54
C SER A 794 31.31 6.08 11.27
N TYR A 795 32.60 5.82 11.04
CA TYR A 795 33.36 4.79 11.77
C TYR A 795 33.38 5.06 13.29
N SER A 796 33.57 6.32 13.70
CA SER A 796 33.57 6.73 15.11
C SER A 796 32.20 6.50 15.76
N ARG A 797 31.10 6.88 15.09
CA ARG A 797 29.72 6.60 15.54
C ARG A 797 29.45 5.09 15.64
N GLN A 798 29.96 4.30 14.69
CA GLN A 798 29.89 2.84 14.70
C GLN A 798 30.84 2.16 15.70
N ARG A 799 31.62 2.91 16.49
CA ARG A 799 32.69 2.41 17.40
C ARG A 799 33.79 1.59 16.70
N LYS A 800 33.97 1.77 15.38
CA LYS A 800 35.08 1.21 14.58
C LYS A 800 36.36 2.05 14.78
N THR A 801 36.76 2.28 16.04
CA THR A 801 37.80 3.27 16.43
C THR A 801 39.13 3.04 15.74
N GLU A 802 39.60 1.80 15.61
CA GLU A 802 40.86 1.47 14.91
C GLU A 802 40.85 1.92 13.44
N LYS A 803 39.73 1.73 12.73
CA LYS A 803 39.57 2.21 11.35
C LYS A 803 39.52 3.73 11.26
N ALA A 804 38.84 4.37 12.21
CA ALA A 804 38.76 5.83 12.29
C ALA A 804 40.15 6.45 12.56
N MET A 805 40.91 5.90 13.52
CA MET A 805 42.28 6.33 13.83
C MET A 805 43.17 6.22 12.60
N LYS A 806 43.28 5.00 12.02
CA LYS A 806 44.16 4.75 10.88
C LYS A 806 43.86 5.72 9.72
N LEU A 807 42.59 5.85 9.34
CA LEU A 807 42.19 6.69 8.20
C LEU A 807 42.44 8.19 8.49
N SER A 808 42.29 8.64 9.73
CA SER A 808 42.62 10.01 10.14
C SER A 808 44.13 10.26 10.25
N GLU A 809 44.95 9.24 10.53
CA GLU A 809 46.42 9.31 10.50
C GLU A 809 46.90 9.41 9.04
N GLU A 810 46.42 8.52 8.16
CA GLU A 810 46.71 8.57 6.71
C GLU A 810 46.32 9.93 6.09
N MET A 811 45.16 10.48 6.48
CA MET A 811 44.70 11.80 6.06
C MET A 811 45.58 12.94 6.57
N ALA A 812 46.00 12.92 7.84
CA ALA A 812 46.86 13.94 8.42
C ALA A 812 48.26 13.95 7.80
N GLU A 813 48.80 12.78 7.46
CA GLU A 813 50.05 12.70 6.72
C GLU A 813 49.91 13.23 5.28
N ALA A 814 48.83 12.90 4.56
CA ALA A 814 48.60 13.41 3.21
C ALA A 814 48.54 14.94 3.20
N GLN A 815 47.71 15.52 4.07
CA GLN A 815 47.62 16.96 4.27
C GLN A 815 48.97 17.61 4.61
N GLY A 816 49.74 16.97 5.50
CA GLY A 816 51.09 17.42 5.90
C GLY A 816 52.13 17.37 4.78
N ARG A 817 51.99 16.45 3.81
CA ARG A 817 52.84 16.37 2.61
C ARG A 817 52.46 17.43 1.57
N LEU A 818 51.17 17.69 1.38
CA LEU A 818 50.63 18.58 0.35
C LEU A 818 50.80 20.06 0.67
N HIS A 819 50.29 20.46 1.84
CA HIS A 819 50.18 21.87 2.23
C HIS A 819 51.21 22.25 3.30
N GLY A 820 52.00 21.29 3.77
CA GLY A 820 53.02 21.45 4.81
C GLY A 820 52.47 21.24 6.23
N SER A 821 53.36 20.84 7.13
CA SER A 821 53.05 20.41 8.51
C SER A 821 52.37 21.47 9.42
N HIS A 822 52.28 22.72 8.95
CA HIS A 822 51.66 23.84 9.64
C HIS A 822 50.50 24.47 8.84
N SER A 823 49.96 23.77 7.83
CA SER A 823 48.76 24.23 7.12
C SER A 823 47.51 24.13 7.99
N ILE A 824 46.49 24.95 7.66
CA ILE A 824 45.17 24.89 8.28
C ILE A 824 44.59 23.47 8.15
N GLU A 825 44.64 22.88 6.96
CA GLU A 825 44.12 21.53 6.69
C GLU A 825 44.87 20.42 7.46
N THR A 826 46.19 20.55 7.62
CA THR A 826 46.97 19.63 8.48
C THR A 826 46.55 19.78 9.96
N MET A 827 46.24 20.99 10.41
CA MET A 827 45.73 21.21 11.77
C MET A 827 44.30 20.70 11.95
N ARG A 828 43.45 20.78 10.91
CA ARG A 828 42.10 20.18 10.89
C ARG A 828 42.17 18.66 10.94
N ALA A 829 43.08 18.04 10.21
CA ALA A 829 43.31 16.60 10.27
C ALA A 829 43.89 16.14 11.64
N HIS A 830 44.82 16.89 12.22
CA HIS A 830 45.30 16.65 13.59
C HIS A 830 44.21 16.89 14.66
N PHE A 831 43.29 17.83 14.43
CA PHE A 831 42.14 18.09 15.30
C PHE A 831 41.15 16.92 15.27
N LEU A 832 40.83 16.42 14.07
CA LEU A 832 40.06 15.19 13.90
C LEU A 832 40.76 14.01 14.58
N LEU A 833 42.08 13.87 14.46
CA LEU A 833 42.80 12.78 15.12
C LEU A 833 42.78 12.90 16.66
N SER A 834 42.86 14.13 17.20
CA SER A 834 42.99 14.38 18.65
C SER A 834 41.82 13.79 19.45
N GLY A 835 40.59 14.01 19.00
CA GLY A 835 39.41 13.47 19.67
C GLY A 835 39.20 11.97 19.42
N ILE A 836 39.74 11.35 18.36
CA ILE A 836 39.61 9.89 18.18
C ILE A 836 40.43 9.19 19.26
N HIS A 837 41.66 9.67 19.50
CA HIS A 837 42.43 9.26 20.67
C HIS A 837 41.66 9.51 21.97
N SER A 838 40.97 10.65 22.11
CA SER A 838 40.19 10.96 23.32
C SER A 838 39.02 9.98 23.56
N LEU A 839 38.25 9.66 22.51
CA LEU A 839 37.18 8.66 22.55
C LEU A 839 37.71 7.23 22.79
N ALA A 840 38.91 6.93 22.31
CA ALA A 840 39.61 5.66 22.53
C ALA A 840 40.31 5.57 23.90
N GLY A 841 40.23 6.59 24.76
CA GLY A 841 40.89 6.63 26.07
C GLY A 841 42.37 7.03 26.05
N ASN A 842 42.93 7.32 24.88
CA ASN A 842 44.31 7.73 24.66
C ASN A 842 44.51 9.23 24.96
N HIS A 843 44.09 9.69 26.14
CA HIS A 843 43.96 11.12 26.49
C HIS A 843 45.28 11.91 26.42
N ASP A 844 46.44 11.28 26.63
CA ASP A 844 47.73 11.95 26.46
C ASP A 844 48.07 12.26 24.99
N LYS A 845 47.72 11.37 24.06
CA LYS A 845 47.91 11.63 22.62
C LYS A 845 46.92 12.67 22.09
N ALA A 846 45.68 12.64 22.60
CA ALA A 846 44.70 13.70 22.38
C ALA A 846 45.25 15.08 22.83
N ARG A 847 45.80 15.18 24.05
CA ARG A 847 46.45 16.40 24.56
C ARG A 847 47.66 16.84 23.72
N GLU A 848 48.51 15.91 23.29
CA GLU A 848 49.66 16.21 22.41
C GLU A 848 49.20 16.88 21.10
N LEU A 849 48.13 16.38 20.49
CA LEU A 849 47.57 16.92 19.26
C LEU A 849 46.86 18.26 19.47
N CYS A 850 46.06 18.40 20.53
CA CYS A 850 45.45 19.69 20.90
C CYS A 850 46.51 20.79 21.15
N ARG A 851 47.66 20.45 21.73
CA ARG A 851 48.82 21.36 21.91
C ARG A 851 49.52 21.76 20.61
N LYS A 852 49.30 21.07 19.49
CA LYS A 852 49.76 21.49 18.16
C LYS A 852 48.72 22.41 17.50
N VAL A 853 47.45 22.02 17.57
CA VAL A 853 46.33 22.69 16.91
C VAL A 853 45.97 24.04 17.54
N ILE A 854 45.74 24.09 18.86
CA ILE A 854 45.18 25.28 19.52
C ILE A 854 46.10 26.52 19.38
N PRO A 855 47.43 26.43 19.61
CA PRO A 855 48.33 27.56 19.36
C PRO A 855 48.33 28.04 17.91
N HIS A 856 48.10 27.14 16.94
CA HIS A 856 47.97 27.54 15.55
C HIS A 856 46.69 28.33 15.30
N TYR A 857 45.52 27.78 15.68
CA TYR A 857 44.23 28.47 15.51
C TYR A 857 44.16 29.80 16.26
N LEU A 858 44.71 29.88 17.49
CA LEU A 858 44.86 31.13 18.24
C LEU A 858 45.64 32.22 17.49
N ARG A 859 46.60 31.86 16.64
CA ARG A 859 47.39 32.79 15.81
C ARG A 859 46.75 33.08 14.46
N THR A 860 46.10 32.09 13.83
CA THR A 860 45.53 32.23 12.48
C THR A 860 44.15 32.87 12.47
N PHE A 861 43.28 32.48 13.41
CA PHE A 861 41.87 32.90 13.45
C PHE A 861 41.52 33.71 14.70
N GLY A 862 42.34 33.62 15.75
CA GLY A 862 42.15 34.34 17.00
C GLY A 862 41.23 33.63 18.01
N PRO A 863 41.32 33.96 19.31
CA PRO A 863 40.61 33.25 20.38
C PRO A 863 39.09 33.20 20.27
N GLY A 864 38.47 34.11 19.51
CA GLY A 864 37.02 34.14 19.28
C GLY A 864 36.53 33.29 18.10
N SER A 865 37.42 32.66 17.32
CA SER A 865 37.01 31.91 16.13
C SER A 865 36.28 30.61 16.47
N PRO A 866 35.35 30.13 15.61
CA PRO A 866 34.67 28.85 15.82
C PRO A 866 35.66 27.69 15.99
N GLU A 867 36.67 27.61 15.12
CA GLU A 867 37.68 26.53 15.07
C GLU A 867 38.53 26.52 16.36
N THR A 868 38.92 27.71 16.83
CA THR A 868 39.70 27.88 18.06
C THR A 868 38.89 27.45 19.28
N LEU A 869 37.63 27.88 19.35
CA LEU A 869 36.73 27.55 20.46
C LEU A 869 36.33 26.07 20.46
N GLU A 870 36.14 25.46 19.29
CA GLU A 870 35.88 24.03 19.16
C GLU A 870 37.08 23.18 19.59
N ALA A 871 38.30 23.57 19.20
CA ALA A 871 39.53 22.93 19.64
C ALA A 871 39.71 23.01 21.17
N ILE A 872 39.41 24.17 21.77
CA ILE A 872 39.39 24.35 23.24
C ILE A 872 38.31 23.47 23.88
N CYS A 873 37.12 23.33 23.28
CA CYS A 873 36.06 22.44 23.77
C CYS A 873 36.44 20.95 23.69
N SER A 874 37.12 20.50 22.63
CA SER A 874 37.63 19.13 22.51
C SER A 874 38.71 18.81 23.56
N LEU A 875 39.64 19.76 23.80
CA LEU A 875 40.61 19.66 24.90
C LEU A 875 39.91 19.63 26.27
N THR A 876 38.91 20.48 26.47
CA THR A 876 38.10 20.52 27.71
C THR A 876 37.42 19.17 27.96
N MET A 877 36.80 18.58 26.94
CA MET A 877 36.17 17.26 27.07
C MET A 877 37.19 16.13 27.24
N THR A 878 38.39 16.25 26.67
CA THR A 878 39.51 15.33 26.94
C THR A 878 39.91 15.35 28.42
N TYR A 879 39.93 16.53 29.06
CA TYR A 879 40.12 16.64 30.50
C TYR A 879 38.95 16.07 31.32
N VAL A 880 37.70 16.19 30.84
CA VAL A 880 36.53 15.55 31.49
C VAL A 880 36.61 14.03 31.42
N TYR A 881 37.01 13.45 30.28
CA TYR A 881 37.13 12.01 30.11
C TYR A 881 38.29 11.42 30.95
N ASP A 882 39.43 12.12 31.03
CA ASP A 882 40.57 11.78 31.88
C ASP A 882 40.36 12.11 33.38
N GLY A 883 39.15 12.55 33.76
CA GLY A 883 38.78 12.85 35.15
C GLY A 883 39.41 14.11 35.77
N GLN A 884 40.15 14.89 34.99
CA GLN A 884 40.80 16.15 35.41
C GLN A 884 39.79 17.31 35.42
N LEU A 885 38.76 17.17 36.28
CA LEU A 885 37.60 18.05 36.30
C LEU A 885 37.90 19.49 36.75
N LEU A 886 39.03 19.75 37.41
CA LEU A 886 39.43 21.13 37.77
C LEU A 886 39.86 21.89 36.53
N ASP A 887 40.85 21.37 35.81
CA ASP A 887 41.45 21.94 34.61
C ASP A 887 40.38 22.08 33.50
N ALA A 888 39.49 21.09 33.38
CA ALA A 888 38.30 21.18 32.52
C ALA A 888 37.34 22.32 32.91
N THR A 889 37.13 22.58 34.21
CA THR A 889 36.26 23.69 34.65
C THR A 889 36.89 25.04 34.32
N GLU A 890 38.20 25.17 34.50
CA GLU A 890 38.93 26.41 34.24
C GLU A 890 38.98 26.77 32.75
N LEU A 891 39.13 25.78 31.86
CA LEU A 891 38.98 25.97 30.41
C LEU A 891 37.53 26.27 30.00
N ALA A 892 36.54 25.60 30.59
CA ALA A 892 35.13 25.85 30.28
C ALA A 892 34.68 27.26 30.67
N ILE A 893 35.12 27.78 31.83
CA ILE A 893 34.86 29.16 32.26
C ILE A 893 35.48 30.16 31.25
N GLN A 894 36.71 29.93 30.81
CA GLN A 894 37.37 30.78 29.83
C GLN A 894 36.64 30.74 28.48
N SER A 895 36.35 29.54 27.96
CA SER A 895 35.61 29.35 26.71
C SER A 895 34.24 30.03 26.74
N LEU A 896 33.44 29.85 27.80
CA LEU A 896 32.14 30.52 27.92
C LEU A 896 32.28 32.05 27.99
N ASN A 897 33.31 32.56 28.66
CA ASN A 897 33.58 34.00 28.71
C ASN A 897 34.01 34.58 27.35
N ILE A 898 34.67 33.80 26.48
CA ILE A 898 34.90 34.21 25.09
C ILE A 898 33.58 34.19 24.32
N HIS A 899 32.83 33.08 24.35
CA HIS A 899 31.55 32.95 23.65
C HIS A 899 30.59 34.11 23.97
N ARG A 900 30.39 34.42 25.26
CA ARG A 900 29.56 35.54 25.72
C ARG A 900 30.06 36.92 25.24
N LYS A 901 31.37 37.11 25.03
CA LYS A 901 31.94 38.34 24.46
C LYS A 901 31.81 38.43 22.93
N THR A 902 32.05 37.32 22.24
CA THR A 902 32.12 37.28 20.76
C THR A 902 30.75 37.16 20.10
N PHE A 903 29.86 36.35 20.66
CA PHE A 903 28.54 36.06 20.07
C PHE A 903 27.36 36.59 20.90
N GLY A 904 27.60 37.07 22.12
CA GLY A 904 26.56 37.46 23.08
C GLY A 904 25.95 36.25 23.81
N SER A 905 25.16 36.52 24.87
CA SER A 905 24.57 35.47 25.72
C SER A 905 23.50 34.63 25.01
N ASP A 906 22.67 35.26 24.18
CA ASP A 906 21.49 34.64 23.55
C ASP A 906 21.84 33.78 22.32
N ASN A 907 23.11 33.76 21.89
CA ASN A 907 23.52 33.03 20.69
C ASN A 907 23.69 31.52 20.96
N ASN A 908 23.16 30.70 20.06
CA ASN A 908 23.19 29.24 20.10
C ASN A 908 24.60 28.64 20.38
N ARG A 909 25.69 29.24 19.86
CA ARG A 909 27.07 28.81 20.20
C ARG A 909 27.41 29.02 21.69
N THR A 910 26.97 30.13 22.26
CA THR A 910 27.13 30.42 23.70
C THR A 910 26.29 29.48 24.56
N LEU A 911 25.08 29.15 24.13
CA LEU A 911 24.21 28.20 24.81
C LEU A 911 24.80 26.77 24.77
N ALA A 912 25.39 26.35 23.64
CA ALA A 912 26.14 25.10 23.55
C ALA A 912 27.35 25.07 24.50
N ALA A 913 28.09 26.18 24.65
CA ALA A 913 29.16 26.30 25.64
C ALA A 913 28.65 26.21 27.09
N MET A 914 27.48 26.80 27.38
CA MET A 914 26.79 26.63 28.68
C MET A 914 26.37 25.19 28.91
N CYS A 915 25.96 24.44 27.87
CA CYS A 915 25.66 23.01 27.96
C CYS A 915 26.88 22.22 28.43
N GLY A 916 28.05 22.42 27.80
CA GLY A 916 29.30 21.77 28.19
C GLY A 916 29.71 22.09 29.64
N MET A 917 29.61 23.35 30.04
CA MET A 917 29.91 23.78 31.40
C MET A 917 28.94 23.20 32.44
N GLY A 918 27.63 23.12 32.12
CA GLY A 918 26.65 22.44 32.96
C GLY A 918 26.93 20.94 33.13
N VAL A 919 27.40 20.26 32.08
CA VAL A 919 27.82 18.84 32.16
C VAL A 919 29.05 18.67 33.06
N ILE A 920 30.01 19.61 33.04
CA ILE A 920 31.16 19.60 33.95
C ILE A 920 30.72 19.79 35.40
N TYR A 921 29.79 20.71 35.66
CA TYR A 921 29.21 20.88 37.00
C TYR A 921 28.43 19.65 37.46
N LEU A 922 27.69 18.95 36.59
CA LEU A 922 27.08 17.64 36.91
C LEU A 922 28.14 16.60 37.31
N LYS A 923 29.23 16.47 36.55
CA LYS A 923 30.34 15.53 36.87
C LYS A 923 31.03 15.86 38.20
N ARG A 924 31.02 17.14 38.61
CA ARG A 924 31.52 17.64 39.90
C ARG A 924 30.48 17.63 41.03
N TRP A 925 29.27 17.09 40.80
CA TRP A 925 28.13 17.15 41.74
C TRP A 925 27.70 18.56 42.16
N GLN A 926 28.05 19.58 41.38
CA GLN A 926 27.61 20.97 41.53
C GLN A 926 26.20 21.16 40.94
N LEU A 927 25.23 20.45 41.51
CA LEU A 927 23.89 20.30 40.94
C LEU A 927 23.06 21.60 40.86
N LYS A 928 23.41 22.64 41.63
CA LYS A 928 22.77 23.96 41.55
C LYS A 928 23.31 24.79 40.39
N ASP A 929 24.63 24.81 40.23
CA ASP A 929 25.32 25.57 39.18
C ASP A 929 24.98 24.98 37.80
N ALA A 930 24.91 23.64 37.73
CA ALA A 930 24.40 22.91 36.56
C ALA A 930 22.94 23.25 36.25
N GLU A 931 22.03 23.25 37.25
CA GLU A 931 20.62 23.59 37.03
C GLU A 931 20.47 25.02 36.51
N SER A 932 21.24 25.98 37.04
CA SER A 932 21.18 27.38 36.60
C SER A 932 21.52 27.50 35.12
N LEU A 933 22.64 26.93 34.66
CA LEU A 933 23.06 26.98 33.27
C LEU A 933 22.09 26.27 32.32
N PHE A 934 21.63 25.06 32.66
CA PHE A 934 20.71 24.32 31.81
C PHE A 934 19.32 24.98 31.75
N ARG A 935 18.88 25.67 32.81
CA ARG A 935 17.62 26.42 32.80
C ARG A 935 17.74 27.71 31.98
N GLU A 936 18.79 28.50 32.20
CA GLU A 936 19.08 29.73 31.43
C GLU A 936 19.12 29.44 29.92
N ALA A 937 19.80 28.35 29.52
CA ALA A 937 19.87 27.92 28.14
C ALA A 937 18.56 27.32 27.60
N LEU A 938 17.84 26.50 28.38
CA LEU A 938 16.54 25.93 27.98
C LEU A 938 15.50 27.03 27.72
N GLU A 939 15.39 28.01 28.63
CA GLU A 939 14.43 29.11 28.51
C GLU A 939 14.77 30.02 27.32
N THR A 940 16.06 30.26 27.07
CA THR A 940 16.53 31.03 25.91
C THR A 940 16.29 30.30 24.59
N GLN A 941 16.70 29.03 24.47
CA GLN A 941 16.51 28.26 23.25
C GLN A 941 15.02 28.04 22.93
N LYS A 942 14.21 27.73 23.95
CA LYS A 942 12.75 27.53 23.80
C LYS A 942 12.01 28.84 23.44
N ARG A 943 12.58 30.02 23.76
CA ARG A 943 12.10 31.34 23.32
C ARG A 943 12.45 31.62 21.85
N ILE A 944 13.65 31.28 21.40
CA ILE A 944 14.15 31.65 20.06
C ILE A 944 13.73 30.63 18.98
N PHE A 945 13.90 29.33 19.25
CA PHE A 945 13.71 28.25 18.27
C PHE A 945 12.58 27.26 18.66
N GLY A 946 11.92 27.47 19.81
CA GLY A 946 10.81 26.63 20.27
C GLY A 946 11.22 25.31 20.93
N SER A 947 10.21 24.51 21.30
CA SER A 947 10.35 23.25 22.04
C SER A 947 10.92 22.08 21.24
N GLU A 948 10.93 22.19 19.91
CA GLU A 948 11.25 21.09 18.97
C GLU A 948 12.57 21.34 18.22
N HIS A 949 13.34 22.36 18.61
CA HIS A 949 14.72 22.49 18.14
C HIS A 949 15.61 21.44 18.82
N PRO A 950 16.56 20.81 18.09
CA PRO A 950 17.52 19.82 18.62
C PRO A 950 18.15 20.20 19.97
N GLU A 951 18.69 21.43 20.06
CA GLU A 951 19.28 21.94 21.30
C GLU A 951 18.30 22.00 22.46
N THR A 952 17.05 22.45 22.22
CA THR A 952 16.05 22.54 23.27
C THR A 952 15.78 21.15 23.87
N ILE A 953 15.75 20.11 23.04
CA ILE A 953 15.61 18.71 23.46
C ILE A 953 16.82 18.29 24.32
N THR A 954 18.04 18.60 23.88
CA THR A 954 19.28 18.36 24.65
C THR A 954 19.27 19.06 26.01
N PHE A 955 18.84 20.32 26.09
CA PHE A 955 18.70 21.06 27.35
C PHE A 955 17.61 20.47 28.26
N MET A 956 16.46 20.04 27.72
CA MET A 956 15.43 19.33 28.49
C MET A 956 15.99 18.05 29.13
N TYR A 957 16.74 17.25 28.37
CA TYR A 957 17.38 16.02 28.85
C TYR A 957 18.38 16.29 29.99
N TRP A 958 19.28 17.27 29.84
CA TRP A 958 20.27 17.58 30.87
C TRP A 958 19.66 18.20 32.13
N LEU A 959 18.65 19.07 32.00
CA LEU A 959 17.93 19.64 33.14
C LEU A 959 17.12 18.56 33.88
N ALA A 960 16.44 17.67 33.16
CA ALA A 960 15.73 16.53 33.74
C ALA A 960 16.68 15.59 34.50
N THR A 961 17.85 15.33 33.93
CA THR A 961 18.94 14.56 34.58
C THR A 961 19.46 15.25 35.83
N THR A 962 19.60 16.58 35.81
CA THR A 962 20.01 17.38 36.98
C THR A 962 18.98 17.26 38.11
N TRP A 963 17.69 17.47 37.82
CA TRP A 963 16.60 17.29 38.78
C TRP A 963 16.51 15.84 39.29
N ARG A 964 16.81 14.84 38.46
CA ARG A 964 16.86 13.43 38.89
C ARG A 964 17.91 13.22 39.98
N TYR A 965 19.11 13.77 39.82
CA TYR A 965 20.19 13.71 40.83
C TYR A 965 19.92 14.56 42.08
N GLN A 966 19.17 15.66 41.95
CA GLN A 966 18.69 16.45 43.09
C GLN A 966 17.56 15.77 43.90
N GLY A 967 17.06 14.60 43.48
CA GLY A 967 15.92 13.92 44.13
C GLY A 967 14.55 14.43 43.68
N ARG A 968 14.49 15.41 42.75
CA ARG A 968 13.27 16.03 42.20
C ARG A 968 12.60 15.14 41.14
N HIS A 969 12.21 13.94 41.55
CA HIS A 969 11.82 12.85 40.67
C HIS A 969 10.58 13.13 39.81
N LYS A 970 9.57 13.86 40.33
CA LYS A 970 8.35 14.17 39.57
C LYS A 970 8.64 15.12 38.40
N GLU A 971 9.40 16.18 38.66
CA GLU A 971 9.77 17.20 37.67
C GLU A 971 10.71 16.62 36.62
N ALA A 972 11.71 15.83 37.03
CA ALA A 972 12.58 15.08 36.13
C ALA A 972 11.82 14.14 35.19
N VAL A 973 10.83 13.40 35.69
CA VAL A 973 9.97 12.53 34.87
C VAL A 973 9.10 13.35 33.91
N SER A 974 8.56 14.49 34.35
CA SER A 974 7.76 15.35 33.47
C SER A 974 8.59 15.89 32.31
N LEU A 975 9.81 16.38 32.57
CA LEU A 975 10.64 17.01 31.56
C LEU A 975 11.27 16.00 30.58
N ILE A 976 11.68 14.82 31.05
CA ILE A 976 12.13 13.75 30.11
C ILE A 976 10.96 13.20 29.27
N THR A 977 9.71 13.32 29.74
CA THR A 977 8.52 12.98 28.93
C THR A 977 8.31 14.00 27.80
N GLU A 978 8.46 15.30 28.06
CA GLU A 978 8.43 16.34 27.01
C GLU A 978 9.57 16.14 26.01
N CYS A 979 10.79 15.89 26.51
CA CYS A 979 11.98 15.60 25.72
C CYS A 979 11.77 14.41 24.76
N VAL A 980 11.20 13.29 25.23
CA VAL A 980 10.88 12.13 24.38
C VAL A 980 9.84 12.47 23.32
N ARG A 981 8.79 13.25 23.64
CA ARG A 981 7.79 13.69 22.64
C ARG A 981 8.46 14.45 21.50
N CYS A 982 9.26 15.47 21.83
CA CYS A 982 9.97 16.26 20.83
C CYS A 982 10.99 15.40 20.04
N SER A 983 11.70 14.49 20.71
CA SER A 983 12.66 13.59 20.07
C SER A 983 12.02 12.70 18.99
N VAL A 984 10.86 12.10 19.30
CA VAL A 984 10.10 11.28 18.34
C VAL A 984 9.64 12.10 17.14
N GLN A 985 9.25 13.37 17.36
CA GLN A 985 8.74 14.25 16.31
C GLN A 985 9.85 14.76 15.37
N VAL A 986 11.05 15.02 15.89
CA VAL A 986 12.20 15.56 15.13
C VAL A 986 13.05 14.46 14.49
N TYR A 987 13.50 13.50 15.30
CA TYR A 987 14.41 12.44 14.86
C TYR A 987 13.70 11.13 14.47
N GLY A 988 12.41 10.97 14.78
CA GLY A 988 11.73 9.68 14.68
C GLY A 988 12.04 8.73 15.85
N LEU A 989 11.38 7.57 15.87
CA LEU A 989 11.48 6.57 16.94
C LEU A 989 12.86 5.88 16.99
N ASP A 990 13.38 5.49 15.83
CA ASP A 990 14.53 4.59 15.72
C ASP A 990 15.89 5.29 15.92
N HIS A 991 15.89 6.62 16.00
CA HIS A 991 17.11 7.42 16.12
C HIS A 991 17.74 7.31 17.53
N ASP A 992 19.07 7.31 17.60
CA ASP A 992 19.82 7.06 18.82
C ASP A 992 19.49 8.03 19.97
N TYR A 993 19.31 9.32 19.70
CA TYR A 993 18.91 10.27 20.75
C TYR A 993 17.51 9.97 21.30
N THR A 994 16.53 9.66 20.44
CA THR A 994 15.19 9.24 20.87
C THR A 994 15.24 7.98 21.72
N ARG A 995 16.04 6.98 21.29
CA ARG A 995 16.29 5.72 22.00
C ARG A 995 16.95 5.94 23.38
N ILE A 996 17.89 6.87 23.49
CA ILE A 996 18.53 7.27 24.76
C ILE A 996 17.51 7.94 25.68
N HIS A 997 16.80 8.97 25.22
CA HIS A 997 15.82 9.70 26.04
C HIS A 997 14.68 8.77 26.49
N TYR A 998 14.23 7.87 25.61
CA TYR A 998 13.27 6.80 25.93
C TYR A 998 13.80 5.88 27.03
N THR A 999 15.05 5.42 26.94
CA THR A 999 15.67 4.52 27.95
C THR A 999 15.71 5.19 29.33
N TYR A 1000 16.03 6.49 29.40
CA TYR A 1000 15.98 7.25 30.65
C TYR A 1000 14.54 7.35 31.20
N LEU A 1001 13.56 7.70 30.37
CA LEU A 1001 12.14 7.74 30.75
C LEU A 1001 11.62 6.38 31.24
N GLU A 1002 11.99 5.27 30.60
CA GLU A 1002 11.66 3.91 31.04
C GLU A 1002 12.31 3.61 32.40
N SER A 1003 13.58 3.93 32.59
CA SER A 1003 14.30 3.69 33.85
C SER A 1003 13.78 4.52 35.03
N TRP A 1004 13.11 5.65 34.78
CA TRP A 1004 12.60 6.56 35.83
C TRP A 1004 11.09 6.41 36.11
N THR A 1005 10.35 5.63 35.32
CA THR A 1005 8.89 5.47 35.43
C THR A 1005 8.46 4.03 35.71
N LYS A 1006 7.18 3.81 36.02
CA LYS A 1006 6.60 2.47 36.15
C LYS A 1006 6.09 2.02 34.78
N PHE A 1007 6.63 0.94 34.24
CA PHE A 1007 6.40 0.39 32.88
C PHE A 1007 4.98 0.52 32.30
N LYS A 1008 3.92 0.41 33.12
CA LYS A 1008 2.52 0.60 32.69
C LYS A 1008 2.19 2.03 32.21
N SER A 1009 2.76 3.09 32.79
CA SER A 1009 2.45 4.47 32.36
C SER A 1009 3.08 4.82 31.01
N LEU A 1010 4.31 4.34 30.76
CA LEU A 1010 5.04 4.60 29.52
C LEU A 1010 4.35 4.00 28.28
N ASN A 1011 3.86 2.76 28.39
CA ASN A 1011 3.08 2.12 27.32
C ASN A 1011 1.76 2.86 27.02
N SER A 1012 1.16 3.51 28.02
CA SER A 1012 -0.03 4.35 27.84
C SER A 1012 0.30 5.68 27.14
N PHE A 1013 1.46 6.26 27.43
CA PHE A 1013 1.96 7.47 26.78
C PHE A 1013 2.23 7.23 25.28
N LEU A 1014 3.04 6.23 24.93
CA LEU A 1014 3.45 5.99 23.53
C LEU A 1014 2.27 5.76 22.58
N ARG A 1015 1.24 5.01 23.03
CA ARG A 1015 0.02 4.76 22.24
C ARG A 1015 -0.78 6.02 21.92
N ASN A 1016 -0.68 7.08 22.74
CA ASN A 1016 -1.39 8.33 22.52
C ASN A 1016 -0.70 9.23 21.47
N TYR A 1017 0.60 9.04 21.21
CA TYR A 1017 1.38 9.84 20.26
C TYR A 1017 1.75 9.08 18.98
N VAL A 1018 1.76 7.73 19.02
CA VAL A 1018 2.03 6.88 17.85
C VAL A 1018 0.91 5.83 17.74
N PRO A 1019 -0.10 6.04 16.86
CA PRO A 1019 -1.32 5.21 16.78
C PRO A 1019 -1.11 3.71 16.48
N HIS A 1020 0.10 3.30 16.11
CA HIS A 1020 0.43 1.93 15.69
C HIS A 1020 1.59 1.30 16.46
N PHE A 1021 2.10 1.95 17.52
CA PHE A 1021 3.27 1.47 18.28
C PHE A 1021 3.10 0.03 18.80
N ARG A 1022 3.96 -0.89 18.34
CA ARG A 1022 4.05 -2.26 18.86
C ARG A 1022 5.36 -2.44 19.62
N ARG A 1023 5.33 -3.31 20.63
CA ARG A 1023 6.51 -3.66 21.44
C ARG A 1023 7.60 -4.43 20.67
N SER A 1024 7.28 -4.90 19.46
CA SER A 1024 8.22 -5.49 18.50
C SER A 1024 9.19 -4.47 17.91
N ASP A 1025 8.76 -3.21 17.80
CA ASP A 1025 9.38 -2.23 16.92
C ASP A 1025 10.66 -1.67 17.58
N THR A 1026 10.69 -1.67 18.91
CA THR A 1026 11.89 -1.39 19.71
C THR A 1026 12.83 -2.61 19.74
N MET A 1027 13.73 -2.74 18.77
CA MET A 1027 14.81 -3.73 18.79
C MET A 1027 15.92 -3.32 19.80
N MET A 1028 15.58 -3.40 21.08
CA MET A 1028 16.44 -3.03 22.21
C MET A 1028 17.35 -4.19 22.59
N GLU A 1029 18.57 -4.20 22.04
CA GLU A 1029 19.70 -4.79 22.78
C GLU A 1029 19.77 -4.13 24.15
N ARG A 1030 19.81 -4.94 25.21
CA ARG A 1030 20.00 -4.39 26.56
C ARG A 1030 21.43 -3.88 26.67
N TYR A 1031 21.61 -2.56 26.60
CA TYR A 1031 22.85 -1.87 26.99
C TYR A 1031 23.13 -2.00 28.50
N SER A 1032 23.41 -3.24 28.92
CA SER A 1032 24.35 -3.48 30.00
C SER A 1032 25.67 -2.78 29.65
N HIS A 1033 26.41 -2.31 30.64
CA HIS A 1033 27.62 -1.51 30.46
C HIS A 1033 27.39 -0.05 30.01
N TYR A 1034 26.37 0.61 30.56
CA TYR A 1034 26.76 1.73 31.43
C TYR A 1034 27.61 1.13 32.57
N PRO A 1035 28.80 1.66 32.87
CA PRO A 1035 29.53 1.21 34.04
C PRO A 1035 28.63 1.40 35.25
N ARG A 1036 28.40 0.33 36.03
CA ARG A 1036 27.76 0.48 37.34
C ARG A 1036 28.63 1.47 38.10
N VAL A 1037 28.12 2.68 38.31
CA VAL A 1037 28.70 3.63 39.27
C VAL A 1037 28.47 3.02 40.64
N LYS A 1038 29.39 2.12 41.00
CA LYS A 1038 29.60 1.62 42.34
C LYS A 1038 29.74 2.86 43.20
N VAL A 1039 28.75 3.14 44.05
CA VAL A 1039 28.83 4.16 45.10
C VAL A 1039 29.79 3.60 46.15
N TYR A 1040 31.07 3.71 45.84
CA TYR A 1040 32.20 3.33 46.68
C TYR A 1040 32.89 4.64 47.09
N GLY A 1041 33.24 4.73 48.37
CA GLY A 1041 33.45 6.02 49.02
C GLY A 1041 34.72 6.77 48.62
N LEU A 1042 34.59 8.10 48.64
CA LEU A 1042 35.54 9.00 49.32
C LEU A 1042 37.04 8.90 48.96
N TRP A 1043 37.38 8.70 47.67
CA TRP A 1043 38.75 8.93 47.18
C TRP A 1043 38.79 9.77 45.90
N TYR A 1044 38.33 11.02 46.00
CA TYR A 1044 38.80 12.06 45.07
C TYR A 1044 40.27 12.36 45.39
N VAL A 1045 41.19 11.78 44.61
CA VAL A 1045 42.61 12.13 44.70
C VAL A 1045 42.78 13.58 44.25
N ARG A 1046 42.99 14.49 45.21
CA ARG A 1046 43.45 15.85 44.95
C ARG A 1046 44.86 15.82 44.36
N ARG A 1047 44.97 15.64 43.04
CA ARG A 1047 46.05 16.30 42.30
C ARG A 1047 45.75 17.79 42.31
N GLN A 1048 46.76 18.60 42.63
CA GLN A 1048 46.71 20.04 42.37
C GLN A 1048 46.60 20.26 40.84
N PRO A 1049 46.04 21.40 40.38
CA PRO A 1049 46.06 21.74 38.97
C PRO A 1049 47.49 21.65 38.44
N ARG A 1050 47.67 21.08 37.25
CA ARG A 1050 48.96 21.14 36.57
C ARG A 1050 49.08 22.53 35.96
N ASN A 1051 50.25 23.16 36.10
CA ASN A 1051 50.60 24.30 35.27
C ASN A 1051 50.79 23.83 33.82
N ASP A 1052 49.70 23.59 33.08
CA ASP A 1052 49.77 23.31 31.65
C ASP A 1052 50.08 24.62 30.93
N PRO A 1053 51.21 24.74 30.20
CA PRO A 1053 51.55 25.95 29.47
C PRO A 1053 50.45 26.37 28.48
N LEU A 1054 49.70 25.41 27.91
CA LEU A 1054 48.60 25.72 27.01
C LEU A 1054 47.41 26.40 27.72
N LEU A 1055 47.17 26.08 29.00
CA LEU A 1055 46.13 26.75 29.78
C LEU A 1055 46.52 28.20 30.09
N LEU A 1056 47.82 28.47 30.29
CA LEU A 1056 48.36 29.82 30.41
C LEU A 1056 48.32 30.58 29.07
N GLU A 1057 48.66 29.94 27.94
CA GLU A 1057 48.60 30.54 26.60
C GLU A 1057 47.15 30.94 26.22
N ILE A 1058 46.17 30.08 26.51
CA ILE A 1058 44.74 30.42 26.35
C ILE A 1058 44.36 31.58 27.28
N GLN A 1059 44.80 31.59 28.54
CA GLN A 1059 44.55 32.71 29.47
C GLN A 1059 45.17 34.03 28.98
N GLU A 1060 46.34 34.00 28.36
CA GLU A 1060 46.99 35.20 27.82
C GLU A 1060 46.30 35.72 26.57
N ALA A 1061 45.85 34.84 25.66
CA ALA A 1061 44.97 35.23 24.55
C ALA A 1061 43.65 35.86 25.04
N VAL A 1062 43.03 35.28 26.08
CA VAL A 1062 41.80 35.83 26.71
C VAL A 1062 42.05 37.18 27.39
N LYS A 1063 43.23 37.39 28.01
CA LYS A 1063 43.64 38.69 28.54
C LYS A 1063 43.86 39.71 27.42
N GLY A 1064 44.46 39.31 26.29
CA GLY A 1064 44.61 40.16 25.10
C GLY A 1064 43.29 40.76 24.61
N MET A 1065 42.22 39.94 24.54
CA MET A 1065 40.86 40.40 24.22
C MET A 1065 40.26 41.43 25.20
N SER A 1066 40.90 41.72 26.35
CA SER A 1066 40.43 42.70 27.32
C SER A 1066 41.10 44.08 27.24
N VAL A 1067 42.20 44.20 26.49
CA VAL A 1067 43.03 45.42 26.45
C VAL A 1067 42.62 46.39 25.33
N ASN A 1068 42.05 45.90 24.23
CA ASN A 1068 41.59 46.75 23.12
C ASN A 1068 40.29 47.50 23.48
N ARG A 1069 40.46 48.61 24.20
CA ARG A 1069 39.39 49.54 24.59
C ARG A 1069 39.64 50.97 24.08
N GLN A 1070 40.15 51.12 22.86
CA GLN A 1070 40.22 52.38 22.12
C GLN A 1070 40.44 52.17 20.61
N LEU A 1071 40.07 53.19 19.82
CA LEU A 1071 40.07 53.28 18.35
C LEU A 1071 39.05 52.37 17.63
N SER A 1072 38.36 52.83 16.59
CA SER A 1072 37.98 54.21 16.20
C SER A 1072 36.74 54.16 15.31
N SER A 1073 36.12 55.32 15.06
CA SER A 1073 35.23 55.48 13.90
C SER A 1073 36.03 55.52 12.58
N ASP A 1074 35.31 55.56 11.47
CA ASP A 1074 35.74 56.07 10.16
C ASP A 1074 36.76 55.25 9.34
N ALA A 1075 36.27 54.17 8.74
CA ALA A 1075 36.76 53.65 7.46
C ALA A 1075 35.63 52.91 6.70
N ALA A 1076 34.87 53.63 5.87
CA ALA A 1076 33.82 53.08 5.01
C ALA A 1076 34.03 53.46 3.53
N THR A 1077 33.42 52.70 2.62
CA THR A 1077 33.50 52.81 1.13
C THR A 1077 34.85 52.35 0.55
N PHE A 1078 34.98 51.79 -0.67
CA PHE A 1078 34.06 51.36 -1.75
C PHE A 1078 34.86 50.38 -2.67
N VAL A 1079 34.37 49.43 -3.48
CA VAL A 1079 33.06 48.92 -3.98
C VAL A 1079 33.27 47.37 -4.13
N GLY A 1080 32.31 46.43 -4.07
CA GLY A 1080 30.85 46.46 -3.91
C GLY A 1080 30.16 45.60 -4.99
N GLY A 1081 29.30 44.64 -4.62
CA GLY A 1081 28.57 43.74 -5.53
C GLY A 1081 27.55 42.87 -4.78
N GLU A 1082 26.43 42.52 -5.41
CA GLU A 1082 25.25 41.94 -4.74
C GLU A 1082 25.23 40.40 -4.72
N THR A 1083 25.14 39.81 -3.52
CA THR A 1083 24.30 38.62 -3.21
C THR A 1083 24.11 38.50 -1.70
N ALA A 1084 23.09 37.77 -1.25
CA ALA A 1084 22.68 37.74 0.15
C ALA A 1084 23.33 36.60 0.96
N GLU A 1085 24.01 36.95 2.05
CA GLU A 1085 24.38 36.02 3.12
C GLU A 1085 23.32 36.03 4.23
N ASN A 1086 22.94 34.85 4.72
CA ASN A 1086 21.99 34.72 5.83
C ASN A 1086 22.19 33.39 6.58
N ASP A 1087 23.45 33.05 6.88
CA ASP A 1087 23.84 31.80 7.55
C ASP A 1087 24.02 31.97 9.05
N TYR A 1088 23.18 31.29 9.83
CA TYR A 1088 23.32 31.22 11.28
C TYR A 1088 22.74 29.92 11.89
N LEU A 1089 23.62 29.18 12.57
CA LEU A 1089 23.37 28.32 13.75
C LEU A 1089 22.59 26.99 13.57
N THR A 1090 23.30 25.86 13.75
CA THR A 1090 22.77 24.69 14.49
C THR A 1090 23.83 24.04 15.40
N GLY A 1091 23.35 23.25 16.37
CA GLY A 1091 24.07 22.40 17.34
C GLY A 1091 23.05 21.44 18.01
N SER A 1092 23.29 20.71 19.10
CA SER A 1092 24.46 20.66 20.00
C SER A 1092 24.60 19.30 20.73
N PHE A 1093 25.85 18.94 21.03
CA PHE A 1093 26.28 18.17 22.21
C PHE A 1093 25.75 16.73 22.47
N GLN A 1094 26.47 15.75 21.91
CA GLN A 1094 27.50 15.08 22.71
C GLN A 1094 28.87 15.27 22.02
N PRO A 1095 30.02 15.03 22.68
CA PRO A 1095 31.32 15.33 22.10
C PRO A 1095 32.07 14.08 21.59
N PRO A 1096 31.79 13.68 20.34
CA PRO A 1096 32.80 13.23 19.39
C PRO A 1096 32.99 14.31 18.31
N LEU A 1097 34.23 14.77 18.14
CA LEU A 1097 34.87 15.00 16.84
C LEU A 1097 34.07 15.60 15.68
N GLN A 1098 34.53 16.77 15.24
CA GLN A 1098 34.32 17.29 13.88
C GLN A 1098 35.73 17.53 13.29
N SER A 1099 36.06 17.43 11.99
CA SER A 1099 35.36 17.83 10.74
C SER A 1099 34.64 19.19 10.76
N SER A 1100 35.47 20.24 10.94
CA SER A 1100 35.27 21.50 10.25
C SER A 1100 34.96 21.30 8.75
N VAL A 1101 34.23 22.27 8.20
CA VAL A 1101 34.01 22.52 6.76
C VAL A 1101 35.25 22.26 5.91
#